data_AF-A0A381Y933-F1
#
_entry.id   AF-A0A381Y933-F1
#
_cell.length_a   1.000
_cell.length_b   1.000
_cell.length_c   1.000
_cell.angle_alpha   90.00
_cell.angle_beta   90.00
_cell.angle_gamma   90.00
#
_symmetry.space_group_name_H-M   'P 1'
#
loop_
_entity.id
_entity.type
_entity.pdbx_description
1 polymer ?
#
loop_
_entity_poly.entity_id
_entity_poly.type
_entity_poly.pdbx_seq_one_letter_code
_entity_poly.pdbx_strand_id
1 'polypeptide(L)'
;MPISKKRVIFYFFFLLLIGVFSIFSLAYYQLRNLGEVKHLAIEKIEELTGRKVSIGNAEMDIVRGLSILLKDISIQSRWDSKPEVTARSVWVVVKLLPLLEKRIEIKQIIVQGSSLKVVRNSSGQFSFGNVGNWISKSADSKLFKVPMVSLMNQVMVEDGSIHFLDYLDQPKDEPLSLEMEHLHFSLRKSLLKSLFQFVLDGEIPNAGPSTNFKVSGTFDGFPEENGFTGIFIKGDIHVKPLSISKFQPYFKKVLAKTPIDSWLSIDSSFSGNLGSAFKTAGVLKYFSDIKQERAVIRDARVSHRGELKYKISIDKDIVDVEELKVETGPFKFKASGFLNNIYSKDPVVFVDLKTDAFQINRGIDYLPLKIFPEEYHHVLQKTFRNGSIKLNSFKFDGTVNQLREISKPKNHKKITSEIEMQNVDWQSPLPPLRKVTGIFKVDKGNSSFQIQKARYKKQPLTNLQGSIKNFMTRPIVDLYLDNKVDVAQFHSTLEKALKGRPIHDAISNYSDFQGSANLRLNVKGPLKGFDKLAISGVIDFQSVSLAEKEFEPRIKNLNGKIIYTHTPETVQQKSKAWVRVFQYINLSGDFANSKFSNFNGELGLKNGGPLKKVTTRYHLDSSDLNWIIEDDAKNSLLAFQEGIDFTSGKVLVDYRFKGNPEKPETQKKWGKIELKDLSLKYRDRLQAMTGLNGKISYDEKKIRLENILGFYGNSSLHLEGKIDGWGKSIPEISLRLNLPAILKADLKGVPIFSDFNFSGPAQISMNINGTPENFKFEQQANLTRVGYKIPDLVQKKENAHNQFKAKGTLTEKGGLNIKNWVYELSGNKISGSMQIPDLDKRDFTVQLASKEFTADPSYQLSKSWAADGSINFNISGTGNLKQFEDSRFEGKMDLINFRIKSEIF
;
A
#
# COMPACT_ATOMS: atom_id res chain seq x y z
N MET A 1 112.49 15.23 37.57
CA MET A 1 111.61 16.42 37.47
C MET A 1 110.19 15.97 37.12
N PRO A 2 109.17 16.24 37.95
CA PRO A 2 107.79 15.94 37.60
C PRO A 2 107.35 16.92 36.51
N ILE A 3 106.99 16.41 35.33
CA ILE A 3 106.40 17.23 34.27
C ILE A 3 105.08 17.77 34.84
N SER A 4 105.01 19.07 35.15
CA SER A 4 103.79 19.66 35.72
C SER A 4 102.60 19.33 34.82
N LYS A 5 101.44 18.97 35.41
CA LYS A 5 100.21 18.64 34.66
C LYS A 5 99.89 19.68 33.57
N LYS A 6 100.25 20.95 33.77
CA LYS A 6 100.11 22.04 32.78
C LYS A 6 100.93 21.84 31.50
N ARG A 7 102.17 21.31 31.57
CA ARG A 7 103.00 21.05 30.39
C ARG A 7 102.54 19.83 29.60
N VAL A 8 102.07 18.77 30.26
CA VAL A 8 101.48 17.61 29.57
C VAL A 8 100.20 18.02 28.83
N ILE A 9 99.34 18.81 29.47
CA ILE A 9 98.14 19.36 28.83
C ILE A 9 98.52 20.25 27.65
N PHE A 10 99.53 21.12 27.79
CA PHE A 10 100.00 21.97 26.69
C PHE A 10 100.55 21.15 25.52
N TYR A 11 101.42 20.16 25.75
CA TYR A 11 101.92 19.30 24.68
C TYR A 11 100.84 18.44 24.05
N PHE A 12 99.87 17.96 24.83
CA PHE A 12 98.71 17.25 24.30
C PHE A 12 97.84 18.15 23.43
N PHE A 13 97.54 19.38 23.88
CA PHE A 13 96.80 20.36 23.08
C PHE A 13 97.58 20.81 21.84
N PHE A 14 98.91 20.96 21.94
CA PHE A 14 99.76 21.31 20.82
C PHE A 14 99.88 20.17 19.79
N LEU A 15 100.00 18.91 20.24
CA LEU A 15 99.92 17.72 19.38
C LEU A 15 98.54 17.57 18.75
N LEU A 16 97.48 17.86 19.48
CA LEU A 16 96.12 17.84 18.97
C LEU A 16 95.89 18.97 17.96
N LEU A 17 96.43 20.16 18.21
CA LEU A 17 96.39 21.29 17.28
C LEU A 17 97.18 20.98 15.99
N ILE A 18 98.39 20.42 16.11
CA ILE A 18 99.18 19.95 14.96
C ILE A 18 98.45 18.84 14.23
N GLY A 19 97.89 17.86 14.94
CA GLY A 19 97.10 16.78 14.35
C GLY A 19 95.90 17.30 13.57
N VAL A 20 95.16 18.26 14.13
CA VAL A 20 94.07 18.96 13.45
C VAL A 20 94.59 19.73 12.23
N PHE A 21 95.67 20.49 12.36
CA PHE A 21 96.26 21.26 11.26
C PHE A 21 96.81 20.37 10.13
N SER A 22 97.39 19.21 10.46
CA SER A 22 97.83 18.20 9.51
C SER A 22 96.65 17.53 8.81
N ILE A 23 95.56 17.21 9.50
CA ILE A 23 94.32 16.69 8.91
C ILE A 23 93.73 17.72 7.94
N PHE A 24 93.65 19.00 8.32
CA PHE A 24 93.15 20.07 7.45
C PHE A 24 94.07 20.33 6.26
N SER A 25 95.39 20.29 6.44
CA SER A 25 96.36 20.44 5.34
C SER A 25 96.32 19.27 4.37
N LEU A 26 96.15 18.03 4.86
CA LEU A 26 95.97 16.84 4.03
C LEU A 26 94.64 16.88 3.27
N ALA A 27 93.56 17.29 3.94
CA ALA A 27 92.26 17.50 3.32
C ALA A 27 92.31 18.57 2.22
N TYR A 28 92.97 19.70 2.48
CA TYR A 28 93.21 20.75 1.49
C TYR A 28 94.04 20.23 0.30
N TYR A 29 95.09 19.45 0.56
CA TYR A 29 95.92 18.86 -0.50
C TYR A 29 95.15 17.87 -1.38
N GLN A 30 94.34 16.99 -0.78
CA GLN A 30 93.53 16.01 -1.51
C GLN A 30 92.37 16.65 -2.29
N LEU A 31 91.81 17.75 -1.78
CA LEU A 31 90.71 18.47 -2.42
C LEU A 31 91.17 19.60 -3.36
N ARG A 32 92.47 19.87 -3.48
CA ARG A 32 93.02 20.95 -4.32
C ARG A 32 92.71 20.80 -5.81
N ASN A 33 92.58 19.57 -6.31
CA ASN A 33 92.28 19.30 -7.73
C ASN A 33 90.77 19.30 -8.01
N LEU A 34 90.10 20.41 -7.68
CA LEU A 34 88.65 20.56 -7.81
C LEU A 34 88.17 20.39 -9.27
N GLY A 35 89.05 20.60 -10.25
CA GLY A 35 88.77 20.35 -11.67
C GLY A 35 88.52 18.88 -12.00
N GLU A 36 89.34 17.96 -11.47
CA GLU A 36 89.14 16.51 -11.63
C GLU A 36 87.88 16.04 -10.88
N VAL A 37 87.61 16.58 -9.69
CA VAL A 37 86.40 16.27 -8.92
C VAL A 37 85.15 16.72 -9.67
N LYS A 38 85.18 17.91 -10.28
CA LYS A 38 84.11 18.41 -11.15
C LYS A 38 83.89 17.51 -12.37
N HIS A 39 84.97 17.13 -13.07
CA HIS A 39 84.87 16.24 -14.23
C HIS A 39 84.26 14.89 -13.87
N LEU A 40 84.73 14.29 -12.77
CA LEU A 40 84.22 13.03 -12.28
C LEU A 40 82.75 13.12 -11.85
N ALA A 41 82.34 14.23 -11.22
CA ALA A 41 80.95 14.47 -10.86
C ALA A 41 80.06 14.58 -12.11
N ILE A 42 80.51 15.27 -13.17
CA ILE A 42 79.81 15.31 -14.45
C ILE A 42 79.69 13.89 -15.01
N GLU A 43 80.80 13.20 -15.23
CA GLU A 43 80.84 11.85 -15.82
C GLU A 43 79.91 10.88 -15.10
N LYS A 44 79.92 10.87 -13.75
CA LYS A 44 79.08 9.98 -12.96
C LYS A 44 77.60 10.33 -13.02
N ILE A 45 77.24 11.62 -12.98
CA ILE A 45 75.84 12.03 -13.12
C ILE A 45 75.35 11.74 -14.55
N GLU A 46 76.17 11.93 -15.57
CA GLU A 46 75.85 11.59 -16.96
C GLU A 46 75.66 10.08 -17.15
N GLU A 47 76.55 9.25 -16.59
CA GLU A 47 76.44 7.77 -16.60
C GLU A 47 75.14 7.29 -15.96
N LEU A 48 74.77 7.86 -14.81
CA LEU A 48 73.58 7.47 -14.06
C LEU A 48 72.29 7.94 -14.71
N THR A 49 72.26 9.19 -15.16
CA THR A 49 71.04 9.82 -15.70
C THR A 49 70.87 9.56 -17.19
N GLY A 50 71.94 9.22 -17.91
CA GLY A 50 71.98 9.13 -19.37
C GLY A 50 71.69 10.48 -20.04
N ARG A 51 72.09 11.59 -19.41
CA ARG A 51 71.77 12.96 -19.82
C ARG A 51 73.01 13.83 -19.72
N LYS A 52 73.08 14.87 -20.56
CA LYS A 52 74.19 15.83 -20.52
C LYS A 52 74.13 16.69 -19.24
N VAL A 53 75.25 16.83 -18.56
CA VAL A 53 75.38 17.56 -17.29
C VAL A 53 76.38 18.70 -17.45
N SER A 54 76.05 19.87 -16.92
CA SER A 54 76.95 21.01 -16.82
C SER A 54 77.06 21.47 -15.37
N ILE A 55 78.29 21.74 -14.93
CA ILE A 55 78.59 22.35 -13.63
C ILE A 55 79.40 23.61 -13.92
N GLY A 56 79.04 24.75 -13.31
CA GLY A 56 79.71 26.04 -13.46
C GLY A 56 81.10 26.05 -12.80
N ASN A 57 81.15 26.29 -11.50
CA ASN A 57 82.40 26.28 -10.72
C ASN A 57 82.39 25.19 -9.63
N ALA A 58 83.57 24.76 -9.21
CA ALA A 58 83.75 23.87 -8.05
C ALA A 58 84.74 24.51 -7.08
N GLU A 59 84.31 24.70 -5.83
CA GLU A 59 85.08 25.38 -4.78
C GLU A 59 85.12 24.50 -3.52
N MET A 60 86.12 24.70 -2.67
CA MET A 60 86.16 24.08 -1.35
C MET A 60 85.44 25.01 -0.36
N ASP A 61 84.51 24.47 0.41
CA ASP A 61 83.81 25.19 1.49
C ASP A 61 83.99 24.46 2.82
N ILE A 62 84.19 25.23 3.89
CA ILE A 62 84.40 24.72 5.26
C ILE A 62 83.28 25.21 6.19
N VAL A 63 82.46 26.18 5.76
CA VAL A 63 81.39 26.78 6.58
C VAL A 63 80.35 25.74 6.97
N ARG A 64 79.93 24.88 6.03
CA ARG A 64 78.99 23.77 6.27
C ARG A 64 79.69 22.45 6.59
N GLY A 65 80.93 22.53 7.11
CA GLY A 65 81.88 21.43 7.25
C GLY A 65 82.78 21.31 6.02
N LEU A 66 83.81 20.46 6.10
CA LEU A 66 84.71 20.19 4.98
C LEU A 66 83.92 19.64 3.78
N SER A 67 83.79 20.43 2.73
CA SER A 67 82.87 20.15 1.63
C SER A 67 83.35 20.67 0.28
N ILE A 68 82.83 20.06 -0.78
CA ILE A 68 82.99 20.50 -2.16
C ILE A 68 81.70 21.22 -2.56
N LEU A 69 81.79 22.51 -2.85
CA LEU A 69 80.71 23.35 -3.34
C LEU A 69 80.71 23.36 -4.88
N LEU A 70 79.69 22.77 -5.48
CA LEU A 70 79.43 22.82 -6.91
C LEU A 70 78.42 23.96 -7.18
N LYS A 71 78.72 24.88 -8.08
CA LYS A 71 77.84 26.00 -8.46
C LYS A 71 77.26 25.79 -9.85
N ASP A 72 76.04 26.28 -10.07
CA ASP A 72 75.34 26.30 -11.35
C ASP A 72 75.26 24.92 -12.02
N ILE A 73 74.67 23.96 -11.29
CA ILE A 73 74.44 22.62 -11.80
C ILE A 73 73.22 22.67 -12.73
N SER A 74 73.34 22.06 -13.90
CA SER A 74 72.23 21.91 -14.84
C SER A 74 72.31 20.54 -15.53
N ILE A 75 71.19 19.81 -15.52
CA ILE A 75 71.02 18.50 -16.16
C ILE A 75 70.00 18.68 -17.28
N GLN A 76 70.41 18.37 -18.50
CA GLN A 76 69.55 18.53 -19.68
C GLN A 76 68.38 17.56 -19.69
N SER A 77 67.26 17.99 -20.28
CA SER A 77 66.09 17.14 -20.47
C SER A 77 66.35 16.07 -21.54
N ARG A 78 65.66 14.93 -21.41
CA ARG A 78 65.59 13.93 -22.49
C ARG A 78 64.66 14.34 -23.62
N TRP A 79 63.72 15.25 -23.35
CA TRP A 79 62.59 15.55 -24.21
C TRP A 79 62.54 17.02 -24.66
N ASP A 80 63.34 17.89 -24.04
CA ASP A 80 63.33 19.34 -24.27
C ASP A 80 64.78 19.86 -24.37
N SER A 81 64.95 21.00 -25.03
CA SER A 81 66.21 21.76 -25.10
C SER A 81 66.54 22.49 -23.79
N LYS A 82 65.56 22.66 -22.90
CA LYS A 82 65.74 23.28 -21.58
C LYS A 82 66.22 22.27 -20.54
N PRO A 83 67.04 22.72 -19.56
CA PRO A 83 67.40 21.90 -18.41
C PRO A 83 66.17 21.40 -17.66
N GLU A 84 66.21 20.13 -17.24
CA GLU A 84 65.15 19.50 -16.46
C GLU A 84 65.43 19.56 -14.96
N VAL A 85 66.71 19.61 -14.58
CA VAL A 85 67.15 19.82 -13.21
C VAL A 85 68.16 20.95 -13.22
N THR A 86 67.98 21.93 -12.35
CA THR A 86 68.99 22.95 -12.07
C THR A 86 69.21 23.05 -10.57
N ALA A 87 70.39 23.47 -10.13
CA ALA A 87 70.64 23.84 -8.74
C ALA A 87 71.67 24.97 -8.69
N ARG A 88 71.37 26.01 -7.89
CA ARG A 88 72.29 27.13 -7.67
C ARG A 88 73.59 26.64 -7.04
N SER A 89 73.49 25.76 -6.05
CA SER A 89 74.64 25.24 -5.32
C SER A 89 74.39 23.85 -4.75
N VAL A 90 75.41 22.99 -4.78
CA VAL A 90 75.40 21.67 -4.14
C VAL A 90 76.65 21.53 -3.27
N TRP A 91 76.46 21.35 -1.97
CA TRP A 91 77.53 21.01 -1.03
C TRP A 91 77.61 19.50 -0.89
N VAL A 92 78.75 18.94 -1.25
CA VAL A 92 79.12 17.55 -0.97
C VAL A 92 80.05 17.54 0.23
N VAL A 93 79.51 17.33 1.42
CA VAL A 93 80.27 17.36 2.67
C VAL A 93 80.86 15.97 2.91
N VAL A 94 82.16 15.91 3.18
CA VAL A 94 82.91 14.65 3.28
C VAL A 94 83.19 14.28 4.74
N LYS A 95 83.41 12.98 5.01
CA LYS A 95 83.86 12.49 6.32
C LYS A 95 85.37 12.76 6.48
N LEU A 96 85.80 13.21 7.66
CA LEU A 96 87.20 13.53 7.93
C LEU A 96 88.10 12.29 8.06
N LEU A 97 87.65 11.22 8.73
CA LEU A 97 88.49 10.04 9.00
C LEU A 97 88.93 9.29 7.72
N PRO A 98 88.06 8.99 6.75
CA PRO A 98 88.45 8.28 5.53
C PRO A 98 89.46 9.05 4.65
N LEU A 99 89.52 10.38 4.77
CA LEU A 99 90.49 11.19 4.04
C LEU A 99 91.95 10.89 4.46
N LEU A 100 92.18 10.44 5.69
CA LEU A 100 93.52 10.01 6.12
C LEU A 100 94.01 8.79 5.32
N GLU A 101 93.09 7.98 4.82
CA GLU A 101 93.36 6.79 4.00
C GLU A 101 93.28 7.11 2.49
N LYS A 102 93.24 8.41 2.13
CA LYS A 102 93.03 8.89 0.75
C LYS A 102 91.69 8.43 0.14
N ARG A 103 90.66 8.25 0.98
CA ARG A 103 89.30 7.86 0.56
C ARG A 103 88.33 9.00 0.77
N ILE A 104 87.58 9.36 -0.27
CA ILE A 104 86.52 10.36 -0.18
C ILE A 104 85.20 9.64 0.11
N GLU A 105 84.65 9.84 1.32
CA GLU A 105 83.31 9.37 1.70
C GLU A 105 82.37 10.54 1.97
N ILE A 106 81.17 10.48 1.41
CA ILE A 106 80.16 11.52 1.54
C ILE A 106 79.45 11.37 2.90
N LYS A 107 79.48 12.42 3.72
CA LYS A 107 78.74 12.52 4.99
C LYS A 107 77.32 13.02 4.75
N GLN A 108 77.18 14.14 4.05
CA GLN A 108 75.91 14.79 3.77
C GLN A 108 75.94 15.51 2.41
N ILE A 109 74.80 15.55 1.72
CA ILE A 109 74.61 16.36 0.51
C ILE A 109 73.58 17.44 0.82
N ILE A 110 73.89 18.69 0.51
CA ILE A 110 72.95 19.81 0.65
C ILE A 110 72.81 20.45 -0.73
N VAL A 111 71.59 20.51 -1.25
CA VAL A 111 71.25 21.14 -2.53
C VAL A 111 70.49 22.42 -2.22
N GLN A 112 70.97 23.57 -2.69
CA GLN A 112 70.28 24.86 -2.49
C GLN A 112 69.78 25.41 -3.81
N GLY A 113 68.55 25.94 -3.80
CA GLY A 113 67.98 26.63 -4.95
C GLY A 113 67.81 25.69 -6.15
N SER A 114 67.34 24.46 -5.92
CA SER A 114 67.12 23.50 -7.01
C SER A 114 65.78 23.71 -7.69
N SER A 115 65.72 23.64 -9.02
CA SER A 115 64.46 23.61 -9.77
C SER A 115 64.38 22.32 -10.59
N LEU A 116 63.27 21.60 -10.42
CA LEU A 116 63.00 20.30 -11.04
C LEU A 116 61.75 20.38 -11.93
N LYS A 117 61.91 20.21 -13.24
CA LYS A 117 60.78 20.15 -14.18
C LYS A 117 60.37 18.70 -14.43
N VAL A 118 59.20 18.29 -13.96
CA VAL A 118 58.65 16.94 -14.16
C VAL A 118 57.62 16.96 -15.27
N VAL A 119 57.80 16.15 -16.32
CA VAL A 119 56.80 16.04 -17.40
C VAL A 119 56.24 14.63 -17.44
N ARG A 120 54.91 14.52 -17.45
CA ARG A 120 54.21 13.27 -17.77
C ARG A 120 53.55 13.41 -19.14
N ASN A 121 53.93 12.55 -20.08
CA ASN A 121 53.40 12.60 -21.43
C ASN A 121 51.98 12.02 -21.53
N SER A 122 51.34 12.14 -22.70
CA SER A 122 49.98 11.65 -22.96
C SER A 122 49.81 10.13 -22.80
N SER A 123 50.91 9.37 -22.89
CA SER A 123 50.94 7.92 -22.65
C SER A 123 51.16 7.57 -21.17
N GLY A 124 51.22 8.58 -20.30
CA GLY A 124 51.42 8.44 -18.86
C GLY A 124 52.86 8.18 -18.43
N GLN A 125 53.83 8.25 -19.34
CA GLN A 125 55.26 8.07 -19.04
C GLN A 125 55.87 9.37 -18.52
N PHE A 126 56.79 9.27 -17.55
CA PHE A 126 57.49 10.41 -16.96
C PHE A 126 58.84 10.69 -17.63
N SER A 127 59.23 11.96 -17.69
CA SER A 127 60.46 12.45 -18.34
C SER A 127 61.75 11.88 -17.74
N PHE A 128 61.73 11.58 -16.44
CA PHE A 128 62.83 10.93 -15.70
C PHE A 128 62.98 9.43 -15.98
N GLY A 129 62.03 8.79 -16.67
CA GLY A 129 62.07 7.34 -16.90
C GLY A 129 62.02 6.54 -15.59
N ASN A 130 62.72 5.41 -15.54
CA ASN A 130 62.75 4.54 -14.36
C ASN A 130 63.81 5.00 -13.35
N VAL A 131 63.39 5.84 -12.40
CA VAL A 131 64.21 6.34 -11.26
C VAL A 131 64.76 5.18 -10.40
N GLY A 132 64.15 3.99 -10.48
CA GLY A 132 64.63 2.75 -9.88
C GLY A 132 66.09 2.44 -10.15
N ASN A 133 66.51 2.65 -11.40
CA ASN A 133 67.85 2.32 -11.85
C ASN A 133 68.93 3.29 -11.33
N TRP A 134 68.54 4.48 -10.86
CA TRP A 134 69.47 5.49 -10.34
C TRP A 134 69.92 5.21 -8.90
N ILE A 135 69.14 4.42 -8.17
CA ILE A 135 69.33 4.22 -6.72
C ILE A 135 69.86 2.81 -6.39
N SER A 136 69.71 1.85 -7.32
CA SER A 136 70.09 0.44 -7.14
C SER A 136 71.48 0.05 -7.67
N LYS A 137 72.08 0.83 -8.57
CA LYS A 137 73.43 0.53 -9.13
C LYS A 137 74.52 1.25 -8.35
N SER A 138 75.40 0.50 -7.68
CA SER A 138 76.64 1.04 -7.13
C SER A 138 77.62 1.34 -8.27
N ALA A 139 78.08 2.58 -8.40
CA ALA A 139 79.19 2.91 -9.28
C ALA A 139 80.51 2.55 -8.59
N ASP A 140 81.17 1.48 -9.05
CA ASP A 140 82.50 1.09 -8.56
C ASP A 140 83.57 1.98 -9.22
N SER A 141 84.21 2.85 -8.42
CA SER A 141 85.39 3.61 -8.86
C SER A 141 86.52 3.52 -7.82
N LYS A 142 87.77 3.51 -8.30
CA LYS A 142 88.98 3.36 -7.46
C LYS A 142 89.27 4.55 -6.53
N LEU A 143 88.70 5.73 -6.80
CA LEU A 143 88.89 6.96 -6.00
C LEU A 143 87.64 7.35 -5.18
N PHE A 144 86.45 6.95 -5.63
CA PHE A 144 85.16 7.27 -5.04
C PHE A 144 84.30 6.00 -4.94
N LYS A 145 84.15 5.42 -3.74
CA LYS A 145 83.06 4.48 -3.47
C LYS A 145 81.81 5.30 -3.17
N VAL A 146 81.00 5.58 -4.19
CA VAL A 146 79.74 6.31 -4.03
C VAL A 146 78.57 5.34 -4.24
N PRO A 147 78.05 4.71 -3.18
CA PRO A 147 76.68 4.22 -3.21
C PRO A 147 75.77 5.42 -2.91
N MET A 148 74.94 5.75 -3.89
CA MET A 148 74.33 7.08 -4.04
C MET A 148 73.37 7.48 -2.90
N VAL A 149 72.90 6.54 -2.07
CA VAL A 149 72.05 6.86 -0.88
C VAL A 149 72.32 5.94 0.34
N SER A 150 72.74 4.68 0.14
CA SER A 150 72.86 3.67 1.23
C SER A 150 73.90 3.97 2.32
N LEU A 151 75.02 4.63 1.97
CA LEU A 151 76.09 5.02 2.91
C LEU A 151 76.02 6.48 3.39
N MET A 152 75.14 7.31 2.83
CA MET A 152 75.01 8.72 3.21
C MET A 152 74.20 8.85 4.49
N ASN A 153 74.65 9.71 5.42
CA ASN A 153 73.91 9.93 6.66
C ASN A 153 72.75 10.92 6.47
N GLN A 154 72.89 11.85 5.52
CA GLN A 154 71.91 12.92 5.33
C GLN A 154 71.90 13.48 3.89
N VAL A 155 70.71 13.77 3.36
CA VAL A 155 70.51 14.54 2.12
C VAL A 155 69.50 15.65 2.43
N MET A 156 69.80 16.87 2.00
CA MET A 156 68.94 18.04 2.21
C MET A 156 68.74 18.82 0.92
N VAL A 157 67.54 19.35 0.72
CA VAL A 157 67.23 20.38 -0.27
C VAL A 157 66.73 21.62 0.47
N GLU A 158 67.34 22.76 0.22
CA GLU A 158 67.00 24.07 0.78
C GLU A 158 66.48 24.98 -0.33
N ASP A 159 65.26 25.50 -0.17
CA ASP A 159 64.63 26.44 -1.10
C ASP A 159 64.55 25.90 -2.54
N GLY A 160 63.99 24.69 -2.69
CA GLY A 160 63.79 24.06 -3.98
C GLY A 160 62.45 24.45 -4.64
N SER A 161 62.30 24.13 -5.92
CA SER A 161 61.04 24.19 -6.64
C SER A 161 60.84 22.98 -7.56
N ILE A 162 59.58 22.58 -7.73
CA ILE A 162 59.18 21.54 -8.68
C ILE A 162 58.11 22.12 -9.60
N HIS A 163 58.32 22.00 -10.91
CA HIS A 163 57.34 22.32 -11.94
C HIS A 163 56.85 21.04 -12.61
N PHE A 164 55.66 20.58 -12.24
CA PHE A 164 55.03 19.41 -12.82
C PHE A 164 54.09 19.80 -13.97
N LEU A 165 54.27 19.16 -15.12
CA LEU A 165 53.45 19.29 -16.32
C LEU A 165 52.84 17.94 -16.67
N ASP A 166 51.52 17.81 -16.55
CA ASP A 166 50.79 16.58 -16.88
C ASP A 166 50.01 16.73 -18.19
N TYR A 167 50.40 15.96 -19.20
CA TYR A 167 49.69 15.83 -20.48
C TYR A 167 48.74 14.62 -20.51
N LEU A 168 48.64 13.85 -19.41
CA LEU A 168 47.72 12.72 -19.34
C LEU A 168 46.27 13.21 -19.43
N ASP A 169 45.57 12.71 -20.43
CA ASP A 169 44.17 13.06 -20.73
C ASP A 169 43.95 14.57 -20.93
N GLN A 170 44.99 15.33 -21.29
CA GLN A 170 44.91 16.76 -21.65
C GLN A 170 45.06 16.96 -23.17
N PRO A 171 44.55 18.07 -23.74
CA PRO A 171 44.91 18.49 -25.08
C PRO A 171 46.43 18.65 -25.22
N LYS A 172 46.98 18.34 -26.40
CA LYS A 172 48.45 18.30 -26.63
C LYS A 172 49.20 19.59 -26.29
N ASP A 173 48.51 20.73 -26.31
CA ASP A 173 49.11 22.06 -26.12
C ASP A 173 48.73 22.74 -24.80
N GLU A 174 47.95 22.07 -23.94
CA GLU A 174 47.47 22.62 -22.66
C GLU A 174 47.71 21.62 -21.51
N PRO A 175 48.97 21.43 -21.05
CA PRO A 175 49.24 20.55 -19.92
C PRO A 175 48.65 21.13 -18.63
N LEU A 176 48.27 20.23 -17.73
CA LEU A 176 48.01 20.64 -16.36
C LEU A 176 49.34 20.97 -15.68
N SER A 177 49.49 22.23 -15.24
CA SER A 177 50.69 22.70 -14.56
C SER A 177 50.49 22.80 -13.05
N LEU A 178 51.42 22.23 -12.28
CA LEU A 178 51.52 22.35 -10.83
C LEU A 178 52.93 22.82 -10.46
N GLU A 179 53.00 23.95 -9.76
CA GLU A 179 54.24 24.49 -9.21
C GLU A 179 54.26 24.24 -7.70
N MET A 180 55.40 23.81 -7.20
CA MET A 180 55.71 23.72 -5.79
C MET A 180 56.96 24.54 -5.54
N GLU A 181 56.91 25.49 -4.61
CA GLU A 181 57.97 26.43 -4.29
C GLU A 181 58.39 26.30 -2.83
N HIS A 182 59.53 26.92 -2.49
CA HIS A 182 60.10 26.91 -1.14
C HIS A 182 60.22 25.51 -0.54
N LEU A 183 60.57 24.53 -1.38
CA LEU A 183 60.67 23.13 -1.00
C LEU A 183 61.85 22.92 -0.05
N HIS A 184 61.55 22.40 1.13
CA HIS A 184 62.52 21.83 2.04
C HIS A 184 62.38 20.31 2.04
N PHE A 185 63.44 19.62 1.64
CA PHE A 185 63.52 18.16 1.76
C PHE A 185 64.66 17.80 2.70
N SER A 186 64.43 16.84 3.58
CA SER A 186 65.45 16.29 4.47
C SER A 186 65.28 14.79 4.55
N LEU A 187 66.36 14.06 4.31
CA LEU A 187 66.47 12.62 4.45
C LEU A 187 67.62 12.33 5.39
N ARG A 188 67.39 11.63 6.50
CA ARG A 188 68.40 11.35 7.53
C ARG A 188 68.36 9.88 7.96
N LYS A 189 69.53 9.24 8.02
CA LYS A 189 69.71 7.90 8.58
C LYS A 189 69.70 7.96 10.11
N SER A 190 68.91 7.12 10.77
CA SER A 190 68.88 7.03 12.23
C SER A 190 70.19 6.46 12.77
N LEU A 191 70.66 6.98 13.93
CA LEU A 191 71.91 6.55 14.58
C LEU A 191 71.80 5.17 15.27
N LEU A 192 70.57 4.77 15.63
CA LEU A 192 70.30 3.58 16.47
C LEU A 192 69.52 2.47 15.74
N LYS A 193 68.91 2.77 14.58
CA LYS A 193 68.10 1.84 13.79
C LYS A 193 68.49 1.95 12.32
N SER A 194 68.37 0.87 11.54
CA SER A 194 68.58 0.86 10.08
C SER A 194 67.42 1.54 9.30
N LEU A 195 66.84 2.60 9.85
CA LEU A 195 65.71 3.33 9.29
C LEU A 195 66.15 4.71 8.79
N PHE A 196 65.61 5.13 7.65
CA PHE A 196 65.73 6.49 7.15
C PHE A 196 64.48 7.29 7.52
N GLN A 197 64.66 8.51 8.00
CA GLN A 197 63.60 9.48 8.26
C GLN A 197 63.59 10.51 7.14
N PHE A 198 62.42 10.84 6.61
CA PHE A 198 62.29 11.89 5.61
C PHE A 198 61.23 12.92 5.99
N VAL A 199 61.46 14.16 5.58
CA VAL A 199 60.52 15.29 5.67
C VAL A 199 60.60 16.05 4.36
N LEU A 200 59.44 16.35 3.77
CA LEU A 200 59.27 17.21 2.61
C LEU A 200 58.20 18.24 2.97
N ASP A 201 58.52 19.51 2.97
CA ASP A 201 57.55 20.59 3.14
C ASP A 201 57.80 21.71 2.12
N GLY A 202 56.78 22.53 1.89
CA GLY A 202 56.85 23.64 0.95
C GLY A 202 55.48 24.23 0.66
N GLU A 203 55.41 25.03 -0.39
CA GLU A 203 54.21 25.80 -0.76
C GLU A 203 53.76 25.51 -2.19
N ILE A 204 52.45 25.47 -2.41
CA ILE A 204 51.84 25.39 -3.74
C ILE A 204 51.17 26.73 -4.05
N PRO A 205 51.61 27.49 -5.08
CA PRO A 205 50.96 28.73 -5.47
C PRO A 205 49.54 28.53 -6.02
N ASN A 206 48.58 29.29 -5.48
CA ASN A 206 47.18 29.30 -5.93
C ASN A 206 46.79 30.68 -6.46
N ALA A 207 45.61 30.79 -7.08
CA ALA A 207 45.00 32.10 -7.40
C ALA A 207 44.61 32.93 -6.14
N GLY A 208 44.80 32.37 -4.94
CA GLY A 208 44.61 33.00 -3.64
C GLY A 208 45.82 32.70 -2.73
N PRO A 209 45.65 32.46 -1.41
CA PRO A 209 46.76 32.11 -0.53
C PRO A 209 47.50 30.85 -1.00
N SER A 210 48.83 30.83 -0.85
CA SER A 210 49.64 29.63 -1.09
C SER A 210 49.23 28.50 -0.15
N THR A 211 49.34 27.27 -0.62
CA THR A 211 49.04 26.08 0.19
C THR A 211 50.30 25.48 0.74
N ASN A 212 50.44 25.52 2.05
CA ASN A 212 51.52 24.82 2.73
C ASN A 212 51.20 23.32 2.78
N PHE A 213 52.16 22.49 2.43
CA PHE A 213 52.08 21.04 2.58
C PHE A 213 53.30 20.50 3.31
N LYS A 214 53.13 19.34 3.94
CA LYS A 214 54.17 18.59 4.61
C LYS A 214 53.91 17.10 4.46
N VAL A 215 54.93 16.36 4.05
CA VAL A 215 54.96 14.90 4.00
C VAL A 215 56.15 14.44 4.84
N SER A 216 55.94 13.55 5.79
CA SER A 216 57.03 13.05 6.63
C SER A 216 56.86 11.59 6.96
N GLY A 217 57.95 10.88 7.19
CA GLY A 217 57.85 9.46 7.51
C GLY A 217 59.19 8.77 7.70
N THR A 218 59.14 7.44 7.71
CA THR A 218 60.28 6.53 7.84
C THR A 218 60.22 5.40 6.84
N PHE A 219 61.37 4.87 6.41
CA PHE A 219 61.46 3.64 5.62
C PHE A 219 62.69 2.78 5.99
N ASP A 220 62.60 1.48 5.68
CA ASP A 220 63.52 0.44 6.17
C ASP A 220 64.84 0.30 5.36
N GLY A 221 65.14 1.28 4.50
CA GLY A 221 66.30 1.28 3.59
C GLY A 221 65.96 0.84 2.15
N PHE A 222 67.00 0.66 1.32
CA PHE A 222 66.90 0.25 -0.08
C PHE A 222 67.37 -1.21 -0.22
N PRO A 223 66.48 -2.20 -0.32
CA PRO A 223 66.86 -3.60 -0.45
C PRO A 223 67.48 -3.88 -1.84
N GLU A 224 68.60 -4.62 -1.88
CA GLU A 224 69.35 -4.91 -3.11
C GLU A 224 68.57 -5.83 -4.09
N GLU A 225 67.78 -6.78 -3.57
CA GLU A 225 67.11 -7.82 -4.38
C GLU A 225 65.77 -7.39 -4.99
N ASN A 226 65.01 -6.50 -4.33
CA ASN A 226 63.61 -6.21 -4.69
C ASN A 226 63.35 -4.75 -5.10
N GLY A 227 64.40 -3.94 -5.24
CA GLY A 227 64.29 -2.53 -5.64
C GLY A 227 63.26 -1.73 -4.81
N PHE A 228 62.56 -0.80 -5.47
CA PHE A 228 61.57 0.07 -4.83
C PHE A 228 60.34 -0.66 -4.27
N THR A 229 59.99 -1.82 -4.83
CA THR A 229 58.85 -2.65 -4.41
C THR A 229 59.14 -3.49 -3.17
N GLY A 230 60.33 -3.39 -2.59
CA GLY A 230 60.67 -3.97 -1.29
C GLY A 230 60.65 -2.96 -0.13
N ILE A 231 60.46 -1.67 -0.42
CA ILE A 231 60.60 -0.61 0.58
C ILE A 231 59.29 -0.50 1.38
N PHE A 232 59.37 -0.84 2.67
CA PHE A 232 58.32 -0.52 3.62
C PHE A 232 58.45 0.94 4.05
N ILE A 233 57.38 1.72 3.87
CA ILE A 233 57.30 3.13 4.21
C ILE A 233 56.15 3.35 5.20
N LYS A 234 56.34 4.24 6.17
CA LYS A 234 55.31 4.72 7.09
C LYS A 234 55.42 6.22 7.23
N GLY A 235 54.33 6.96 7.10
CA GLY A 235 54.37 8.41 7.21
C GLY A 235 53.01 9.07 7.27
N ASP A 236 53.05 10.39 7.26
CA ASP A 236 51.91 11.30 7.35
C ASP A 236 52.02 12.38 6.27
N ILE A 237 50.86 12.80 5.76
CA ILE A 237 50.65 13.85 4.76
C ILE A 237 49.71 14.87 5.38
N HIS A 238 50.16 16.13 5.41
CA HIS A 238 49.38 17.29 5.80
C HIS A 238 49.38 18.29 4.65
N VAL A 239 48.21 18.58 4.11
CA VAL A 239 48.02 19.59 3.06
C VAL A 239 47.00 20.58 3.60
N LYS A 240 47.42 21.84 3.80
CA LYS A 240 46.50 22.94 4.09
C LYS A 240 45.54 23.15 2.91
N PRO A 241 44.48 23.95 3.05
CA PRO A 241 43.52 24.13 1.96
C PRO A 241 44.20 24.42 0.61
N LEU A 242 44.04 23.50 -0.34
CA LEU A 242 44.52 23.53 -1.72
C LEU A 242 43.39 23.90 -2.66
N SER A 243 43.60 24.91 -3.52
CA SER A 243 42.63 25.22 -4.56
C SER A 243 42.57 24.09 -5.57
N ILE A 244 41.39 23.46 -5.72
CA ILE A 244 41.19 22.36 -6.65
C ILE A 244 40.77 22.79 -8.06
N SER A 245 40.71 24.10 -8.32
CA SER A 245 40.28 24.67 -9.61
C SER A 245 41.20 24.26 -10.77
N LYS A 246 42.51 24.12 -10.53
CA LYS A 246 43.44 23.61 -11.56
C LYS A 246 43.25 22.10 -11.79
N PHE A 247 42.96 21.34 -10.75
CA PHE A 247 42.85 19.87 -10.79
C PHE A 247 41.50 19.34 -11.31
N GLN A 248 40.63 20.22 -11.82
CA GLN A 248 39.31 19.89 -12.37
C GLN A 248 39.32 18.73 -13.38
N PRO A 249 40.31 18.59 -14.30
CA PRO A 249 40.37 17.47 -15.22
C PRO A 249 40.40 16.09 -14.53
N TYR A 250 41.06 15.96 -13.38
CA TYR A 250 41.09 14.71 -12.62
C TYR A 250 39.74 14.41 -11.96
N PHE A 251 39.09 15.43 -11.39
CA PHE A 251 37.80 15.28 -10.74
C PHE A 251 36.66 14.98 -11.72
N LYS A 252 36.74 15.46 -12.96
CA LYS A 252 35.76 15.17 -14.03
C LYS A 252 35.58 13.68 -14.30
N LYS A 253 36.53 12.80 -13.94
CA LYS A 253 36.37 11.35 -14.11
C LYS A 253 35.50 10.69 -13.04
N VAL A 254 35.39 11.30 -11.86
CA VAL A 254 34.75 10.72 -10.67
C VAL A 254 33.46 11.45 -10.32
N LEU A 255 33.46 12.78 -10.41
CA LEU A 255 32.33 13.64 -10.08
C LEU A 255 31.49 13.97 -11.31
N ALA A 256 30.17 13.92 -11.16
CA ALA A 256 29.21 14.32 -12.19
C ALA A 256 29.10 15.84 -12.29
N LYS A 257 29.19 16.53 -11.15
CA LYS A 257 29.30 17.99 -11.04
C LYS A 257 30.57 18.30 -10.26
N THR A 258 31.49 19.02 -10.88
CA THR A 258 32.73 19.42 -10.21
C THR A 258 32.52 20.77 -9.52
N PRO A 259 32.83 20.90 -8.23
CA PRO A 259 32.61 22.15 -7.54
C PRO A 259 33.65 23.18 -7.99
N ILE A 260 33.17 24.35 -8.41
CA ILE A 260 33.96 25.51 -8.84
C ILE A 260 34.44 26.23 -7.56
N ASP A 261 35.62 26.85 -7.58
CA ASP A 261 36.18 27.64 -6.47
C ASP A 261 36.18 26.92 -5.12
N SER A 262 36.66 25.67 -5.15
CA SER A 262 36.71 24.81 -3.99
C SER A 262 38.13 24.58 -3.51
N TRP A 263 38.23 24.39 -2.20
CA TRP A 263 39.46 24.20 -1.45
C TRP A 263 39.40 22.84 -0.76
N LEU A 264 40.54 22.14 -0.74
CA LEU A 264 40.67 20.80 -0.15
C LEU A 264 41.86 20.76 0.81
N SER A 265 41.64 20.36 2.06
CA SER A 265 42.72 20.01 2.99
C SER A 265 42.77 18.49 3.20
N ILE A 266 43.97 17.95 3.36
CA ILE A 266 44.23 16.53 3.51
C ILE A 266 45.06 16.33 4.77
N ASP A 267 44.57 15.50 5.69
CA ASP A 267 45.34 14.99 6.82
C ASP A 267 45.29 13.46 6.75
N SER A 268 46.37 12.81 6.33
CA SER A 268 46.40 11.36 6.11
C SER A 268 47.65 10.72 6.65
N SER A 269 47.50 9.54 7.23
CA SER A 269 48.59 8.60 7.50
C SER A 269 48.65 7.53 6.42
N PHE A 270 49.83 7.00 6.16
CA PHE A 270 50.04 5.90 5.22
C PHE A 270 51.12 4.94 5.73
N SER A 271 50.97 3.66 5.40
CA SER A 271 51.96 2.64 5.76
C SER A 271 51.87 1.43 4.85
N GLY A 272 53.01 0.86 4.45
CA GLY A 272 53.03 -0.38 3.70
C GLY A 272 54.20 -0.45 2.74
N ASN A 273 54.16 -1.43 1.85
CA ASN A 273 55.16 -1.61 0.81
C ASN A 273 54.62 -1.07 -0.52
N LEU A 274 55.41 -0.23 -1.19
CA LEU A 274 55.07 0.45 -2.45
C LEU A 274 54.73 -0.51 -3.62
N GLY A 275 55.10 -1.79 -3.55
CA GLY A 275 54.78 -2.81 -4.55
C GLY A 275 53.79 -3.89 -4.11
N SER A 276 53.25 -3.84 -2.89
CA SER A 276 52.32 -4.85 -2.36
C SER A 276 51.28 -4.24 -1.43
N ALA A 277 51.19 -4.70 -0.18
CA ALA A 277 50.19 -4.26 0.77
C ALA A 277 50.46 -2.82 1.26
N PHE A 278 49.52 -1.92 1.01
CA PHE A 278 49.59 -0.52 1.38
C PHE A 278 48.30 -0.08 2.08
N LYS A 279 48.42 0.65 3.19
CA LYS A 279 47.28 1.15 3.97
C LYS A 279 47.35 2.66 4.06
N THR A 280 46.19 3.30 3.99
CA THR A 280 46.04 4.75 4.13
C THR A 280 44.77 5.06 4.91
N ALA A 281 44.87 6.00 5.84
CA ALA A 281 43.75 6.43 6.65
C ALA A 281 43.89 7.92 6.97
N GLY A 282 42.81 8.66 6.81
CA GLY A 282 42.85 10.11 6.92
C GLY A 282 41.50 10.80 6.87
N VAL A 283 41.57 12.12 6.88
CA VAL A 283 40.45 13.03 6.78
C VAL A 283 40.71 14.02 5.66
N LEU A 284 39.83 14.03 4.67
CA LEU A 284 39.72 15.09 3.67
C LEU A 284 38.66 16.07 4.13
N LYS A 285 38.97 17.37 4.13
CA LYS A 285 37.96 18.42 4.34
C LYS A 285 37.92 19.30 3.12
N TYR A 286 36.73 19.59 2.62
CA TYR A 286 36.55 20.50 1.50
C TYR A 286 35.66 21.67 1.90
N PHE A 287 35.87 22.81 1.27
CA PHE A 287 34.94 23.95 1.32
C PHE A 287 34.96 24.76 0.01
N SER A 288 33.86 25.40 -0.35
CA SER A 288 33.77 26.30 -1.51
C SER A 288 33.50 27.73 -1.04
N ASP A 289 34.30 28.69 -1.49
CA ASP A 289 34.12 30.12 -1.16
C ASP A 289 33.35 30.81 -2.29
N ILE A 290 32.03 30.62 -2.33
CA ILE A 290 31.16 31.25 -3.33
C ILE A 290 30.88 32.69 -2.88
N LYS A 291 31.88 33.56 -3.00
CA LYS A 291 31.77 34.99 -2.63
C LYS A 291 31.34 35.91 -3.76
N GLN A 292 31.08 35.42 -4.99
CA GLN A 292 30.95 36.30 -6.16
C GLN A 292 29.67 36.26 -7.00
N GLU A 293 28.65 35.45 -6.67
CA GLU A 293 27.33 35.63 -7.31
C GLU A 293 26.34 36.32 -6.37
N ARG A 294 25.77 37.42 -6.89
CA ARG A 294 24.92 38.40 -6.18
C ARG A 294 23.76 37.76 -5.43
N ALA A 295 23.33 38.50 -4.40
CA ALA A 295 22.15 38.30 -3.56
C ALA A 295 20.94 37.68 -4.28
N VAL A 296 20.84 36.36 -4.25
CA VAL A 296 19.58 35.62 -4.38
C VAL A 296 19.44 34.79 -3.11
N ILE A 297 18.23 34.72 -2.59
CA ILE A 297 17.87 34.09 -1.30
C ILE A 297 18.61 32.75 -1.16
N ARG A 298 19.57 32.72 -0.22
CA ARG A 298 20.41 31.55 0.07
C ARG A 298 19.54 30.42 0.60
N ASP A 299 19.61 29.24 0.01
CA ASP A 299 19.13 28.04 0.70
C ASP A 299 20.23 27.58 1.66
N ALA A 300 20.10 27.96 2.94
CA ALA A 300 21.05 27.68 4.02
C ALA A 300 21.32 26.17 4.29
N ARG A 301 20.77 25.27 3.48
CA ARG A 301 20.75 23.81 3.67
C ARG A 301 21.64 23.02 2.71
N VAL A 302 22.23 23.64 1.69
CA VAL A 302 23.28 23.03 0.85
C VAL A 302 24.63 23.45 1.41
N SER A 303 25.32 22.52 2.07
CA SER A 303 26.61 22.80 2.70
C SER A 303 27.72 22.77 1.66
N HIS A 304 28.31 23.92 1.41
CA HIS A 304 29.53 24.08 0.62
C HIS A 304 30.77 23.67 1.39
N ARG A 305 30.63 22.88 2.46
CA ARG A 305 31.71 22.32 3.26
C ARG A 305 31.37 20.88 3.64
N GLY A 306 32.37 20.02 3.69
CA GLY A 306 32.19 18.65 4.14
C GLY A 306 33.49 17.99 4.55
N GLU A 307 33.33 16.87 5.24
CA GLU A 307 34.41 16.05 5.76
C GLU A 307 34.25 14.61 5.25
N LEU A 308 35.32 14.03 4.71
CA LEU A 308 35.43 12.64 4.27
C LEU A 308 36.51 11.98 5.13
N LYS A 309 36.11 11.10 6.04
CA LYS A 309 37.03 10.18 6.72
C LYS A 309 37.12 8.89 5.91
N TYR A 310 38.32 8.38 5.72
CA TYR A 310 38.53 7.13 5.00
C TYR A 310 39.57 6.26 5.68
N LYS A 311 39.43 4.95 5.49
CA LYS A 311 40.40 3.92 5.82
C LYS A 311 40.40 2.89 4.70
N ILE A 312 41.50 2.81 3.98
CA ILE A 312 41.64 2.01 2.75
C ILE A 312 42.90 1.17 2.86
N SER A 313 42.81 -0.10 2.49
CA SER A 313 43.95 -0.97 2.28
C SER A 313 43.96 -1.51 0.85
N ILE A 314 45.13 -1.49 0.24
CA ILE A 314 45.38 -1.98 -1.10
C ILE A 314 46.31 -3.17 -0.94
N ASP A 315 45.98 -4.32 -1.50
CA ASP A 315 46.88 -5.47 -1.57
C ASP A 315 46.78 -6.09 -2.96
N LYS A 316 47.90 -6.07 -3.70
CA LYS A 316 47.99 -6.48 -5.11
C LYS A 316 46.98 -5.76 -6.00
N ASP A 317 45.89 -6.41 -6.35
CA ASP A 317 44.81 -5.94 -7.22
C ASP A 317 43.47 -5.77 -6.48
N ILE A 318 43.49 -5.83 -5.15
CA ILE A 318 42.34 -5.62 -4.27
C ILE A 318 42.48 -4.27 -3.56
N VAL A 319 41.41 -3.47 -3.59
CA VAL A 319 41.25 -2.26 -2.78
C VAL A 319 40.11 -2.52 -1.80
N ASP A 320 40.44 -2.71 -0.54
CA ASP A 320 39.48 -2.83 0.55
C ASP A 320 39.25 -1.46 1.21
N VAL A 321 38.00 -1.04 1.25
CA VAL A 321 37.53 0.20 1.86
C VAL A 321 36.89 -0.19 3.20
N GLU A 322 37.73 -0.25 4.23
CA GLU A 322 37.31 -0.60 5.59
C GLU A 322 36.29 0.39 6.14
N GLU A 323 36.50 1.69 5.90
CA GLU A 323 35.58 2.74 6.30
C GLU A 323 35.63 3.92 5.33
N LEU A 324 34.47 4.41 4.94
CA LEU A 324 34.28 5.68 4.27
C LEU A 324 33.11 6.42 4.92
N LYS A 325 33.41 7.48 5.66
CA LYS A 325 32.40 8.28 6.37
C LYS A 325 32.40 9.70 5.82
N VAL A 326 31.26 10.15 5.34
CA VAL A 326 31.09 11.50 4.82
C VAL A 326 30.08 12.27 5.64
N GLU A 327 30.43 13.51 5.98
CA GLU A 327 29.56 14.49 6.60
C GLU A 327 29.53 15.75 5.74
N THR A 328 28.43 15.96 5.01
CA THR A 328 28.22 17.14 4.16
C THR A 328 26.86 17.78 4.42
N GLY A 329 26.86 18.85 5.23
CA GLY A 329 25.63 19.51 5.64
C GLY A 329 24.66 18.56 6.35
N PRO A 330 23.40 18.45 5.91
CA PRO A 330 22.43 17.52 6.49
C PRO A 330 22.64 16.06 6.03
N PHE A 331 23.47 15.81 5.02
CA PHE A 331 23.69 14.47 4.49
C PHE A 331 24.90 13.82 5.15
N LYS A 332 24.67 12.69 5.80
CA LYS A 332 25.71 11.87 6.43
C LYS A 332 25.58 10.45 5.95
N PHE A 333 26.70 9.84 5.56
CA PHE A 333 26.71 8.42 5.19
C PHE A 333 27.97 7.72 5.66
N LYS A 334 27.84 6.41 5.84
CA LYS A 334 28.93 5.46 6.09
C LYS A 334 28.88 4.41 5.00
N ALA A 335 30.01 4.12 4.39
CA ALA A 335 30.17 3.07 3.42
C ALA A 335 31.39 2.20 3.76
N SER A 336 31.33 0.95 3.37
CA SER A 336 32.44 0.01 3.36
C SER A 336 32.30 -0.90 2.15
N GLY A 337 33.38 -1.54 1.72
CA GLY A 337 33.31 -2.47 0.59
C GLY A 337 34.68 -2.75 0.01
N PHE A 338 34.71 -3.41 -1.15
CA PHE A 338 35.98 -3.73 -1.80
C PHE A 338 35.85 -3.63 -3.33
N LEU A 339 36.97 -3.36 -3.98
CA LEU A 339 37.16 -3.56 -5.41
C LEU A 339 38.20 -4.66 -5.59
N ASN A 340 37.90 -5.62 -6.46
CA ASN A 340 38.81 -6.72 -6.81
C ASN A 340 39.15 -6.67 -8.31
N ASN A 341 40.36 -7.08 -8.67
CA ASN A 341 40.94 -6.99 -10.01
C ASN A 341 40.95 -5.54 -10.56
N ILE A 342 41.45 -4.56 -9.80
CA ILE A 342 41.38 -3.13 -10.16
C ILE A 342 42.03 -2.75 -11.51
N TYR A 343 42.96 -3.57 -12.00
CA TYR A 343 43.63 -3.38 -13.30
C TYR A 343 42.83 -3.94 -14.48
N SER A 344 41.72 -4.65 -14.22
CA SER A 344 40.77 -5.10 -15.24
C SER A 344 39.98 -3.93 -15.83
N LYS A 345 39.46 -4.11 -17.05
CA LYS A 345 38.52 -3.16 -17.68
C LYS A 345 37.18 -3.08 -16.93
N ASP A 346 36.81 -4.12 -16.18
CA ASP A 346 35.57 -4.16 -15.39
C ASP A 346 35.80 -4.88 -14.04
N PRO A 347 36.34 -4.16 -13.04
CA PRO A 347 36.59 -4.71 -11.70
C PRO A 347 35.31 -5.19 -11.01
N VAL A 348 35.43 -6.16 -10.12
CA VAL A 348 34.34 -6.59 -9.23
C VAL A 348 34.26 -5.60 -8.07
N VAL A 349 33.06 -5.15 -7.72
CA VAL A 349 32.82 -4.18 -6.66
C VAL A 349 31.72 -4.67 -5.73
N PHE A 350 32.01 -4.57 -4.43
CA PHE A 350 31.03 -4.70 -3.37
C PHE A 350 30.91 -3.37 -2.63
N VAL A 351 29.68 -2.96 -2.34
CA VAL A 351 29.38 -1.73 -1.57
C VAL A 351 28.38 -2.09 -0.49
N ASP A 352 28.61 -1.65 0.75
CA ASP A 352 27.63 -1.60 1.83
C ASP A 352 27.55 -0.15 2.32
N LEU A 353 26.40 0.49 2.15
CA LEU A 353 26.15 1.90 2.40
C LEU A 353 25.00 2.08 3.40
N LYS A 354 25.17 3.01 4.33
CA LYS A 354 24.15 3.46 5.28
C LYS A 354 24.12 4.98 5.31
N THR A 355 22.94 5.57 5.44
CA THR A 355 22.77 7.02 5.50
C THR A 355 21.97 7.43 6.74
N ASP A 356 22.13 8.67 7.17
CA ASP A 356 21.12 9.36 7.98
C ASP A 356 19.92 9.77 7.09
N ALA A 357 18.88 10.34 7.70
CA ALA A 357 17.70 10.78 6.97
C ALA A 357 18.00 11.98 6.06
N PHE A 358 17.62 11.91 4.79
CA PHE A 358 17.79 13.00 3.82
C PHE A 358 16.57 13.16 2.92
N GLN A 359 16.40 14.36 2.35
CA GLN A 359 15.29 14.68 1.46
C GLN A 359 15.48 14.04 0.09
N ILE A 360 14.51 13.22 -0.36
CA ILE A 360 14.66 12.40 -1.57
C ILE A 360 14.79 13.21 -2.87
N ASN A 361 14.10 14.35 -2.93
CA ASN A 361 14.15 15.26 -4.08
C ASN A 361 15.52 15.95 -4.24
N ARG A 362 16.36 15.95 -3.20
CA ARG A 362 17.72 16.49 -3.21
C ARG A 362 18.81 15.42 -3.28
N GLY A 363 18.44 14.16 -3.53
CA GLY A 363 19.41 13.05 -3.54
C GLY A 363 20.59 13.27 -4.51
N ILE A 364 20.38 13.99 -5.62
CA ILE A 364 21.42 14.33 -6.59
C ILE A 364 22.41 15.38 -6.08
N ASP A 365 21.97 16.29 -5.21
CA ASP A 365 22.80 17.37 -4.67
C ASP A 365 23.77 16.83 -3.61
N TYR A 366 23.40 15.72 -2.96
CA TYR A 366 24.18 15.13 -1.87
C TYR A 366 25.23 14.10 -2.32
N LEU A 367 25.03 13.49 -3.49
CA LEU A 367 25.88 12.39 -3.97
C LEU A 367 26.19 12.50 -5.47
N PRO A 368 26.90 13.54 -5.94
CA PRO A 368 27.14 13.81 -7.36
C PRO A 368 28.25 12.91 -7.95
N LEU A 369 28.21 11.60 -7.70
CA LEU A 369 29.20 10.64 -8.18
C LEU A 369 28.78 10.09 -9.54
N LYS A 370 29.69 10.01 -10.52
CA LYS A 370 29.40 9.42 -11.84
C LYS A 370 28.96 7.95 -11.79
N ILE A 371 29.32 7.24 -10.71
CA ILE A 371 28.89 5.86 -10.48
C ILE A 371 27.41 5.74 -10.11
N PHE A 372 26.76 6.84 -9.68
CA PHE A 372 25.32 6.95 -9.51
C PHE A 372 24.78 7.94 -10.55
N PRO A 373 24.53 7.49 -11.79
CA PRO A 373 24.13 8.39 -12.87
C PRO A 373 22.79 9.08 -12.59
N GLU A 374 22.56 10.25 -13.19
CA GLU A 374 21.31 11.02 -13.05
C GLU A 374 20.07 10.18 -13.37
N GLU A 375 20.18 9.24 -14.31
CA GLU A 375 19.15 8.26 -14.66
C GLU A 375 18.64 7.47 -13.45
N TYR A 376 19.53 7.07 -12.54
CA TYR A 376 19.15 6.34 -11.32
C TYR A 376 18.34 7.24 -10.38
N HIS A 377 18.78 8.49 -10.19
CA HIS A 377 18.04 9.49 -9.44
C HIS A 377 16.66 9.74 -10.07
N HIS A 378 16.55 9.79 -11.39
CA HIS A 378 15.27 9.92 -12.08
C HIS A 378 14.36 8.70 -11.87
N VAL A 379 14.88 7.47 -11.90
CA VAL A 379 14.10 6.26 -11.61
C VAL A 379 13.59 6.27 -10.17
N LEU A 380 14.43 6.61 -9.20
CA LEU A 380 14.04 6.77 -7.80
C LEU A 380 12.97 7.86 -7.65
N GLN A 381 13.16 9.04 -8.26
CA GLN A 381 12.19 10.15 -8.21
C GLN A 381 10.89 9.89 -8.99
N LYS A 382 10.90 8.97 -9.95
CA LYS A 382 9.66 8.45 -10.59
C LYS A 382 8.87 7.55 -9.64
N THR A 383 9.55 6.88 -8.72
CA THR A 383 8.95 5.89 -7.81
C THR A 383 8.53 6.54 -6.49
N PHE A 384 9.40 7.37 -5.92
CA PHE A 384 9.29 8.01 -4.62
C PHE A 384 9.56 9.51 -4.76
N ARG A 385 8.68 10.36 -4.23
CA ARG A 385 8.80 11.83 -4.28
C ARG A 385 8.52 12.43 -2.93
N ASN A 386 9.09 13.60 -2.66
CA ASN A 386 8.86 14.35 -1.42
C ASN A 386 9.24 13.55 -0.15
N GLY A 387 9.32 14.25 0.99
CA GLY A 387 9.66 13.62 2.26
C GLY A 387 11.12 13.18 2.36
N SER A 388 11.43 12.49 3.46
CA SER A 388 12.77 12.03 3.79
C SER A 388 12.87 10.51 3.77
N ILE A 389 14.04 10.03 3.36
CA ILE A 389 14.40 8.62 3.40
C ILE A 389 15.70 8.44 4.18
N LYS A 390 15.85 7.28 4.82
CA LYS A 390 17.07 6.83 5.47
C LYS A 390 17.39 5.43 4.97
N LEU A 391 18.61 5.23 4.47
CA LEU A 391 19.07 3.91 4.05
C LEU A 391 19.70 3.21 5.25
N ASN A 392 18.95 2.30 5.88
CA ASN A 392 19.47 1.45 6.96
C ASN A 392 20.52 0.45 6.45
N SER A 393 20.36 0.04 5.18
CA SER A 393 21.36 -0.72 4.43
C SER A 393 21.12 -0.53 2.93
N PHE A 394 22.18 -0.40 2.16
CA PHE A 394 22.20 -0.48 0.70
C PHE A 394 23.45 -1.27 0.32
N LYS A 395 23.23 -2.48 -0.20
CA LYS A 395 24.29 -3.38 -0.63
C LYS A 395 24.24 -3.58 -2.14
N PHE A 396 25.39 -3.51 -2.77
CA PHE A 396 25.59 -3.85 -4.17
C PHE A 396 26.70 -4.89 -4.30
N ASP A 397 26.46 -5.93 -5.09
CA ASP A 397 27.43 -7.01 -5.37
C ASP A 397 27.46 -7.33 -6.87
N GLY A 398 28.46 -6.81 -7.60
CA GLY A 398 28.56 -6.93 -9.05
C GLY A 398 29.86 -6.37 -9.60
N THR A 399 29.85 -5.93 -10.87
CA THR A 399 31.00 -5.24 -11.49
C THR A 399 30.81 -3.72 -11.54
N VAL A 400 31.88 -2.97 -11.77
CA VAL A 400 31.82 -1.49 -11.89
C VAL A 400 30.90 -1.07 -13.04
N ASN A 401 30.91 -1.76 -14.18
CA ASN A 401 29.98 -1.48 -15.27
C ASN A 401 28.53 -1.79 -14.89
N GLN A 402 28.29 -2.87 -14.13
CA GLN A 402 26.95 -3.17 -13.61
C GLN A 402 26.46 -2.11 -12.62
N LEU A 403 27.35 -1.54 -11.80
CA LEU A 403 27.05 -0.43 -10.89
C LEU A 403 26.73 0.85 -11.65
N ARG A 404 27.50 1.18 -12.71
CA ARG A 404 27.19 2.31 -13.61
C ARG A 404 25.85 2.14 -14.30
N GLU A 405 25.47 0.90 -14.63
CA GLU A 405 24.19 0.54 -15.22
C GLU A 405 23.15 0.09 -14.17
N ILE A 406 23.24 0.54 -12.90
CA ILE A 406 22.38 0.06 -11.81
C ILE A 406 20.88 0.27 -12.07
N SER A 407 20.53 1.26 -12.90
CA SER A 407 19.16 1.51 -13.35
C SER A 407 18.59 0.41 -14.25
N LYS A 408 19.43 -0.37 -14.96
CA LYS A 408 18.99 -1.41 -15.89
C LYS A 408 18.39 -2.63 -15.16
N PRO A 409 17.24 -3.17 -15.61
CA PRO A 409 16.55 -4.28 -14.94
C PRO A 409 17.40 -5.53 -14.64
N LYS A 410 18.35 -5.87 -15.51
CA LYS A 410 19.26 -7.00 -15.33
C LYS A 410 20.11 -6.90 -14.05
N ASN A 411 20.40 -5.68 -13.59
CA ASN A 411 21.30 -5.41 -12.47
C ASN A 411 20.56 -5.28 -11.13
N HIS A 412 19.23 -5.18 -11.13
CA HIS A 412 18.44 -5.01 -9.89
C HIS A 412 18.57 -6.20 -8.92
N LYS A 413 18.88 -7.40 -9.43
CA LYS A 413 19.15 -8.59 -8.61
C LYS A 413 20.43 -8.49 -7.78
N LYS A 414 21.28 -7.50 -8.06
CA LYS A 414 22.53 -7.23 -7.33
C LYS A 414 22.35 -6.27 -6.16
N ILE A 415 21.13 -5.76 -5.96
CA ILE A 415 20.83 -4.75 -4.94
C ILE A 415 20.07 -5.41 -3.79
N THR A 416 20.54 -5.16 -2.57
CA THR A 416 19.77 -5.41 -1.34
C THR A 416 19.68 -4.10 -0.58
N SER A 417 18.50 -3.69 -0.13
CA SER A 417 18.36 -2.42 0.59
C SER A 417 17.23 -2.46 1.60
N GLU A 418 17.40 -1.71 2.70
CA GLU A 418 16.35 -1.40 3.66
C GLU A 418 16.25 0.12 3.78
N ILE A 419 15.09 0.65 3.41
CA ILE A 419 14.78 2.07 3.34
C ILE A 419 13.70 2.38 4.35
N GLU A 420 14.00 3.27 5.27
CA GLU A 420 13.01 3.89 6.15
C GLU A 420 12.51 5.18 5.49
N MET A 421 11.19 5.32 5.39
CA MET A 421 10.52 6.43 4.71
C MET A 421 9.72 7.25 5.72
N GLN A 422 9.77 8.58 5.58
CA GLN A 422 8.98 9.51 6.37
C GLN A 422 8.32 10.56 5.46
N ASN A 423 6.98 10.55 5.43
CA ASN A 423 6.17 11.42 4.60
C ASN A 423 6.50 11.38 3.08
N VAL A 424 6.87 10.21 2.56
CA VAL A 424 7.24 10.02 1.15
C VAL A 424 6.00 9.77 0.29
N ASP A 425 5.89 10.37 -0.88
CA ASP A 425 4.86 10.05 -1.87
C ASP A 425 5.34 8.90 -2.76
N TRP A 426 4.64 7.76 -2.71
CA TRP A 426 4.93 6.56 -3.50
C TRP A 426 4.04 6.52 -4.74
N GLN A 427 4.63 6.67 -5.92
CA GLN A 427 3.93 6.83 -7.20
C GLN A 427 3.68 5.51 -7.97
N SER A 428 4.62 4.57 -7.89
CA SER A 428 4.65 3.33 -8.70
C SER A 428 5.44 2.24 -7.96
N PRO A 429 5.16 0.94 -8.14
CA PRO A 429 4.14 0.34 -9.00
C PRO A 429 2.75 0.27 -8.35
N LEU A 430 2.65 0.52 -7.04
CA LEU A 430 1.37 0.64 -6.35
C LEU A 430 0.60 1.87 -6.86
N PRO A 431 -0.74 1.89 -6.76
CA PRO A 431 -1.51 3.10 -6.95
C PRO A 431 -0.95 4.25 -6.08
N PRO A 432 -0.94 5.51 -6.57
CA PRO A 432 -0.26 6.60 -5.87
C PRO A 432 -0.70 6.75 -4.40
N LEU A 433 0.25 6.58 -3.48
CA LEU A 433 0.11 6.79 -2.05
C LEU A 433 0.84 8.08 -1.65
N ARG A 434 0.22 8.90 -0.83
CA ARG A 434 0.81 10.14 -0.29
C ARG A 434 1.22 9.99 1.16
N LYS A 435 2.22 10.76 1.59
CA LYS A 435 2.70 10.83 2.99
C LYS A 435 2.97 9.44 3.62
N VAL A 436 3.56 8.54 2.84
CA VAL A 436 3.95 7.20 3.27
C VAL A 436 5.03 7.30 4.35
N THR A 437 4.77 6.66 5.49
CA THR A 437 5.72 6.48 6.58
C THR A 437 5.79 5.00 6.91
N GLY A 438 6.98 4.42 6.89
CA GLY A 438 7.19 2.98 7.06
C GLY A 438 8.53 2.49 6.51
N ILE A 439 8.65 1.17 6.41
CA ILE A 439 9.89 0.50 5.96
C ILE A 439 9.63 -0.17 4.62
N PHE A 440 10.56 -0.03 3.68
CA PHE A 440 10.60 -0.69 2.39
C PHE A 440 11.92 -1.45 2.25
N LYS A 441 11.84 -2.75 1.98
CA LYS A 441 13.00 -3.63 1.78
C LYS A 441 13.04 -4.13 0.35
N VAL A 442 14.23 -4.25 -0.20
CA VAL A 442 14.52 -4.84 -1.50
C VAL A 442 15.56 -5.94 -1.29
N ASP A 443 15.30 -7.13 -1.81
CA ASP A 443 16.23 -8.26 -1.82
C ASP A 443 16.15 -8.96 -3.18
N LYS A 444 17.25 -8.89 -3.94
CA LYS A 444 17.43 -9.57 -5.24
C LYS A 444 16.26 -9.34 -6.22
N GLY A 445 15.70 -8.13 -6.23
CA GLY A 445 14.59 -7.73 -7.11
C GLY A 445 13.17 -8.05 -6.59
N ASN A 446 13.05 -8.71 -5.44
CA ASN A 446 11.81 -8.78 -4.68
C ASN A 446 11.78 -7.63 -3.67
N SER A 447 10.60 -7.18 -3.31
CA SER A 447 10.44 -6.13 -2.31
C SER A 447 9.38 -6.50 -1.29
N SER A 448 9.56 -6.02 -0.06
CA SER A 448 8.55 -6.06 0.99
C SER A 448 8.41 -4.69 1.62
N PHE A 449 7.24 -4.41 2.19
CA PHE A 449 7.01 -3.15 2.86
C PHE A 449 6.06 -3.30 4.04
N GLN A 450 6.25 -2.41 5.01
CA GLN A 450 5.37 -2.21 6.14
C GLN A 450 5.14 -0.72 6.30
N ILE A 451 3.98 -0.26 5.83
CA ILE A 451 3.54 1.12 5.83
C ILE A 451 2.67 1.33 7.06
N GLN A 452 3.16 2.13 8.00
CA GLN A 452 2.45 2.48 9.23
C GLN A 452 1.33 3.48 8.95
N LYS A 453 1.63 4.49 8.12
CA LYS A 453 0.71 5.57 7.73
C LYS A 453 0.90 5.92 6.27
N ALA A 454 -0.19 6.08 5.55
CA ALA A 454 -0.22 6.65 4.21
C ALA A 454 -1.62 7.24 3.92
N ARG A 455 -1.77 7.84 2.75
CA ARG A 455 -3.07 8.28 2.25
C ARG A 455 -3.24 7.88 0.80
N TYR A 456 -4.30 7.13 0.49
CA TYR A 456 -4.74 6.88 -0.87
C TYR A 456 -5.85 7.86 -1.22
N LYS A 457 -5.61 8.77 -2.17
CA LYS A 457 -6.49 9.92 -2.45
C LYS A 457 -6.79 10.72 -1.17
N LYS A 458 -8.02 10.67 -0.65
CA LYS A 458 -8.41 11.30 0.62
C LYS A 458 -8.41 10.30 1.79
N GLN A 459 -8.45 8.99 1.51
CA GLN A 459 -8.58 7.92 2.49
C GLN A 459 -7.27 7.71 3.27
N PRO A 460 -7.25 7.89 4.60
CA PRO A 460 -6.13 7.47 5.42
C PRO A 460 -5.99 5.94 5.38
N LEU A 461 -4.76 5.47 5.27
CA LEU A 461 -4.40 4.06 5.34
C LEU A 461 -3.44 3.86 6.52
N THR A 462 -3.75 2.90 7.37
CA THR A 462 -2.86 2.43 8.44
C THR A 462 -2.53 0.96 8.25
N ASN A 463 -1.37 0.53 8.75
CA ASN A 463 -0.96 -0.88 8.79
C ASN A 463 -1.08 -1.62 7.43
N LEU A 464 -0.65 -0.97 6.36
CA LEU A 464 -0.58 -1.56 5.03
C LEU A 464 0.74 -2.32 4.90
N GLN A 465 0.70 -3.63 4.67
CA GLN A 465 1.88 -4.46 4.55
C GLN A 465 1.80 -5.36 3.32
N GLY A 466 2.94 -5.79 2.80
CA GLY A 466 2.94 -6.69 1.67
C GLY A 466 4.29 -6.90 1.03
N SER A 467 4.26 -7.64 -0.08
CA SER A 467 5.42 -7.88 -0.92
C SER A 467 5.09 -7.66 -2.39
N ILE A 468 6.12 -7.30 -3.16
CA ILE A 468 6.05 -7.10 -4.60
C ILE A 468 7.21 -7.88 -5.22
N LYS A 469 6.91 -8.98 -5.90
CA LYS A 469 7.89 -9.69 -6.72
C LYS A 469 8.11 -8.92 -8.02
N ASN A 470 9.35 -8.88 -8.50
CA ASN A 470 9.72 -8.21 -9.75
C ASN A 470 9.30 -6.71 -9.77
N PHE A 471 9.60 -6.00 -8.67
CA PHE A 471 9.14 -4.63 -8.38
C PHE A 471 9.23 -3.65 -9.58
N MET A 472 10.34 -3.71 -10.34
CA MET A 472 10.63 -2.76 -11.42
C MET A 472 10.22 -3.25 -12.83
N THR A 473 9.80 -4.50 -13.01
CA THR A 473 9.57 -5.08 -14.34
C THR A 473 8.13 -5.52 -14.56
N ARG A 474 7.71 -6.61 -13.92
CA ARG A 474 6.34 -7.17 -13.96
C ARG A 474 5.88 -7.41 -12.53
N PRO A 475 5.45 -6.34 -11.83
CA PRO A 475 5.21 -6.40 -10.40
C PRO A 475 4.00 -7.30 -10.11
N ILE A 476 4.25 -8.33 -9.29
CA ILE A 476 3.23 -9.24 -8.74
C ILE A 476 3.15 -8.94 -7.26
N VAL A 477 1.98 -8.48 -6.81
CA VAL A 477 1.76 -8.06 -5.43
C VAL A 477 1.15 -9.16 -4.59
N ASP A 478 1.43 -9.12 -3.30
CA ASP A 478 0.75 -9.85 -2.24
C ASP A 478 0.62 -8.89 -1.05
N LEU A 479 -0.56 -8.29 -0.90
CA LEU A 479 -0.83 -7.15 -0.01
C LEU A 479 -1.90 -7.48 1.00
N TYR A 480 -1.72 -6.98 2.21
CA TYR A 480 -2.67 -7.02 3.31
C TYR A 480 -2.86 -5.62 3.88
N LEU A 481 -4.12 -5.21 4.04
CA LEU A 481 -4.52 -3.96 4.67
C LEU A 481 -5.53 -4.27 5.77
N ASP A 482 -5.30 -3.73 6.97
CA ASP A 482 -6.25 -3.69 8.06
C ASP A 482 -6.41 -2.24 8.52
N ASN A 483 -7.60 -1.67 8.32
CA ASN A 483 -7.81 -0.24 8.44
C ASN A 483 -9.22 0.09 8.94
N LYS A 484 -9.32 1.06 9.84
CA LYS A 484 -10.61 1.67 10.18
C LYS A 484 -10.90 2.80 9.19
N VAL A 485 -12.02 2.71 8.48
CA VAL A 485 -12.40 3.65 7.42
C VAL A 485 -13.65 4.43 7.78
N ASP A 486 -13.66 5.71 7.43
CA ASP A 486 -14.89 6.49 7.28
C ASP A 486 -15.65 5.96 6.07
N VAL A 487 -16.90 5.51 6.26
CA VAL A 487 -17.62 4.80 5.19
C VAL A 487 -18.03 5.69 4.03
N ALA A 488 -18.26 6.99 4.26
CA ALA A 488 -18.60 7.94 3.20
C ALA A 488 -17.41 8.16 2.26
N GLN A 489 -16.24 8.40 2.85
CA GLN A 489 -15.00 8.57 2.11
C GLN A 489 -14.60 7.27 1.39
N PHE A 490 -14.79 6.13 2.05
CA PHE A 490 -14.48 4.83 1.47
C PHE A 490 -15.41 4.49 0.30
N HIS A 491 -16.72 4.71 0.43
CA HIS A 491 -17.69 4.54 -0.65
C HIS A 491 -17.33 5.35 -1.88
N SER A 492 -17.04 6.65 -1.74
CA SER A 492 -16.60 7.50 -2.86
C SER A 492 -15.28 7.02 -3.49
N THR A 493 -14.41 6.39 -2.69
CA THR A 493 -13.16 5.81 -3.19
C THR A 493 -13.41 4.53 -3.99
N LEU A 494 -14.31 3.65 -3.51
CA LEU A 494 -14.73 2.43 -4.17
C LEU A 494 -15.46 2.70 -5.48
N GLU A 495 -16.42 3.62 -5.49
CA GLU A 495 -17.19 4.02 -6.68
C GLU A 495 -16.23 4.41 -7.82
N LYS A 496 -15.25 5.27 -7.53
CA LYS A 496 -14.23 5.68 -8.50
C LYS A 496 -13.30 4.55 -8.93
N ALA A 497 -12.99 3.61 -8.04
CA ALA A 497 -12.09 2.50 -8.33
C ALA A 497 -12.77 1.38 -9.15
N LEU A 498 -14.08 1.23 -9.00
CA LEU A 498 -14.88 0.18 -9.62
C LEU A 498 -15.66 0.66 -10.84
N LYS A 499 -15.59 1.95 -11.20
CA LYS A 499 -16.24 2.51 -12.40
C LYS A 499 -16.03 1.65 -13.65
N GLY A 500 -17.14 1.33 -14.33
CA GLY A 500 -17.15 0.48 -15.53
C GLY A 500 -17.10 -1.03 -15.26
N ARG A 501 -17.23 -1.47 -13.99
CA ARG A 501 -17.30 -2.88 -13.61
C ARG A 501 -18.72 -3.25 -13.18
N PRO A 502 -19.17 -4.52 -13.33
CA PRO A 502 -20.53 -4.94 -12.97
C PRO A 502 -20.92 -4.66 -11.50
N ILE A 503 -19.94 -4.64 -10.60
CA ILE A 503 -20.14 -4.35 -9.17
C ILE A 503 -20.42 -2.86 -8.88
N HIS A 504 -20.08 -1.97 -9.81
CA HIS A 504 -20.22 -0.53 -9.64
C HIS A 504 -21.68 -0.13 -9.41
N ASP A 505 -22.60 -0.70 -10.18
CA ASP A 505 -24.01 -0.31 -10.13
C ASP A 505 -24.63 -0.71 -8.78
N ALA A 506 -24.28 -1.90 -8.27
CA ALA A 506 -24.73 -2.38 -6.97
C ALA A 506 -24.28 -1.48 -5.79
N ILE A 507 -23.06 -0.92 -5.84
CA ILE A 507 -22.59 -0.01 -4.79
C ILE A 507 -23.11 1.42 -4.96
N SER A 508 -23.48 1.81 -6.17
CA SER A 508 -23.98 3.15 -6.51
C SER A 508 -25.43 3.35 -6.09
N ASN A 509 -26.17 2.27 -5.84
CA ASN A 509 -27.52 2.32 -5.28
C ASN A 509 -27.57 2.86 -3.84
N TYR A 510 -26.43 2.88 -3.14
CA TYR A 510 -26.34 3.35 -1.77
C TYR A 510 -25.63 4.70 -1.71
N SER A 511 -26.11 5.59 -0.85
CA SER A 511 -25.61 6.96 -0.71
C SER A 511 -25.72 7.46 0.74
N ASP A 512 -25.26 8.69 0.97
CA ASP A 512 -25.31 9.38 2.27
C ASP A 512 -24.82 8.50 3.43
N PHE A 513 -23.66 7.87 3.28
CA PHE A 513 -23.10 7.03 4.32
C PHE A 513 -22.64 7.87 5.52
N GLN A 514 -22.85 7.39 6.74
CA GLN A 514 -22.28 7.97 7.96
C GLN A 514 -21.81 6.86 8.91
N GLY A 515 -20.73 7.13 9.64
CA GLY A 515 -20.14 6.21 10.61
C GLY A 515 -18.77 5.66 10.16
N SER A 516 -18.36 4.55 10.77
CA SER A 516 -17.07 3.92 10.46
C SER A 516 -17.19 2.41 10.34
N ALA A 517 -16.30 1.80 9.56
CA ALA A 517 -16.22 0.35 9.40
C ALA A 517 -14.78 -0.12 9.50
N ASN A 518 -14.58 -1.36 9.96
CA ASN A 518 -13.27 -2.00 9.87
C ASN A 518 -13.16 -2.71 8.52
N LEU A 519 -12.12 -2.37 7.76
CA LEU A 519 -11.82 -2.92 6.45
C LEU A 519 -10.59 -3.81 6.54
N ARG A 520 -10.75 -5.08 6.16
CA ARG A 520 -9.62 -5.97 5.88
C ARG A 520 -9.60 -6.29 4.39
N LEU A 521 -8.46 -6.06 3.73
CA LEU A 521 -8.32 -6.25 2.30
C LEU A 521 -7.04 -7.04 2.00
N ASN A 522 -7.20 -8.13 1.25
CA ASN A 522 -6.12 -8.94 0.69
C ASN A 522 -6.12 -8.79 -0.84
N VAL A 523 -4.96 -8.52 -1.43
CA VAL A 523 -4.81 -8.40 -2.89
C VAL A 523 -3.58 -9.17 -3.34
N LYS A 524 -3.75 -10.13 -4.25
CA LYS A 524 -2.66 -10.95 -4.77
C LYS A 524 -2.72 -11.09 -6.29
N GLY A 525 -1.59 -10.88 -6.97
CA GLY A 525 -1.49 -11.09 -8.42
C GLY A 525 -0.79 -9.94 -9.17
N PRO A 526 -0.78 -9.96 -10.50
CA PRO A 526 -0.17 -8.90 -11.31
C PRO A 526 -0.94 -7.58 -11.17
N LEU A 527 -0.25 -6.46 -10.92
CA LEU A 527 -0.90 -5.13 -10.82
C LEU A 527 -1.54 -4.65 -12.12
N LYS A 528 -1.13 -5.22 -13.27
CA LYS A 528 -1.72 -4.92 -14.58
C LYS A 528 -2.88 -5.89 -14.88
N GLY A 529 -4.10 -5.35 -14.82
CA GLY A 529 -5.35 -6.06 -15.15
C GLY A 529 -6.06 -6.58 -13.90
N PHE A 530 -7.17 -5.93 -13.53
CA PHE A 530 -7.96 -6.27 -12.34
C PHE A 530 -8.44 -7.74 -12.36
N ASP A 531 -8.78 -8.27 -13.53
CA ASP A 531 -9.31 -9.64 -13.70
C ASP A 531 -8.26 -10.73 -13.43
N LYS A 532 -6.99 -10.32 -13.25
CA LYS A 532 -5.86 -11.18 -12.87
C LYS A 532 -5.55 -11.13 -11.38
N LEU A 533 -6.20 -10.25 -10.62
CA LEU A 533 -6.01 -10.09 -9.17
C LEU A 533 -6.96 -11.02 -8.41
N ALA A 534 -6.44 -11.76 -7.45
CA ALA A 534 -7.25 -12.34 -6.40
C ALA A 534 -7.46 -11.28 -5.31
N ILE A 535 -8.71 -10.94 -5.03
CA ILE A 535 -9.09 -9.92 -4.05
C ILE A 535 -10.01 -10.55 -3.02
N SER A 536 -9.72 -10.37 -1.73
CA SER A 536 -10.63 -10.73 -0.64
C SER A 536 -10.77 -9.54 0.29
N GLY A 537 -11.96 -8.96 0.35
CA GLY A 537 -12.30 -7.81 1.19
C GLY A 537 -13.33 -8.21 2.23
N VAL A 538 -13.15 -7.74 3.47
CA VAL A 538 -14.14 -7.84 4.55
C VAL A 538 -14.40 -6.44 5.07
N ILE A 539 -15.65 -6.01 5.02
CA ILE A 539 -16.14 -4.77 5.62
C ILE A 539 -16.98 -5.17 6.83
N ASP A 540 -16.59 -4.72 8.01
CA ASP A 540 -17.30 -4.93 9.26
C ASP A 540 -17.94 -3.62 9.71
N PHE A 541 -19.26 -3.50 9.53
CA PHE A 541 -20.02 -2.32 9.88
C PHE A 541 -20.28 -2.27 11.39
N GLN A 542 -20.06 -1.11 11.97
CA GLN A 542 -20.28 -0.83 13.39
C GLN A 542 -21.17 0.42 13.50
N SER A 543 -22.49 0.22 13.60
CA SER A 543 -23.49 1.29 13.66
C SER A 543 -23.33 2.31 12.50
N VAL A 544 -23.39 1.81 11.27
CA VAL A 544 -23.36 2.66 10.07
C VAL A 544 -24.78 3.09 9.69
N SER A 545 -24.93 4.26 9.08
CA SER A 545 -26.19 4.66 8.43
C SER A 545 -25.97 4.98 6.96
N LEU A 546 -26.99 4.70 6.14
CA LEU A 546 -26.95 4.90 4.69
C LEU A 546 -28.36 5.06 4.13
N ALA A 547 -28.47 5.65 2.95
CA ALA A 547 -29.69 5.70 2.16
C ALA A 547 -29.56 4.79 0.94
N GLU A 548 -30.67 4.19 0.49
CA GLU A 548 -30.75 3.37 -0.72
C GLU A 548 -31.68 4.06 -1.71
N LYS A 549 -31.30 4.09 -2.99
CA LYS A 549 -31.96 4.93 -4.01
C LYS A 549 -33.43 4.57 -4.25
N GLU A 550 -33.77 3.28 -4.13
CA GLU A 550 -35.12 2.74 -4.35
C GLU A 550 -35.85 2.41 -3.04
N PHE A 551 -35.29 2.85 -1.89
CA PHE A 551 -35.87 2.61 -0.58
C PHE A 551 -35.81 3.92 0.24
N GLU A 552 -36.95 4.60 0.34
CA GLU A 552 -37.05 5.93 0.94
C GLU A 552 -36.57 5.98 2.40
N PRO A 553 -36.91 5.00 3.29
CA PRO A 553 -36.44 5.03 4.66
C PRO A 553 -34.92 4.87 4.74
N ARG A 554 -34.27 5.79 5.47
CA ARG A 554 -32.86 5.65 5.79
C ARG A 554 -32.59 4.45 6.69
N ILE A 555 -31.60 3.64 6.35
CA ILE A 555 -31.10 2.56 7.21
C ILE A 555 -30.16 3.15 8.26
N LYS A 556 -30.43 2.89 9.53
CA LYS A 556 -29.65 3.32 10.71
C LYS A 556 -29.14 2.09 11.47
N ASN A 557 -28.11 2.28 12.29
CA ASN A 557 -27.53 1.23 13.13
C ASN A 557 -27.19 -0.07 12.36
N LEU A 558 -26.69 0.07 11.13
CA LEU A 558 -26.26 -1.06 10.32
C LEU A 558 -25.04 -1.72 10.96
N ASN A 559 -25.19 -2.99 11.31
CA ASN A 559 -24.15 -3.82 11.91
C ASN A 559 -23.99 -5.13 11.14
N GLY A 560 -22.78 -5.68 11.13
CA GLY A 560 -22.47 -6.99 10.55
C GLY A 560 -21.45 -6.90 9.42
N LYS A 561 -21.23 -8.03 8.72
CA LYS A 561 -20.08 -8.16 7.81
C LYS A 561 -20.50 -8.38 6.36
N ILE A 562 -19.81 -7.69 5.46
CA ILE A 562 -19.82 -7.99 4.02
C ILE A 562 -18.46 -8.55 3.63
N ILE A 563 -18.46 -9.71 2.99
CA ILE A 563 -17.27 -10.32 2.39
C ILE A 563 -17.40 -10.25 0.88
N TYR A 564 -16.39 -9.68 0.23
CA TYR A 564 -16.22 -9.68 -1.21
C TYR A 564 -15.05 -10.59 -1.60
N THR A 565 -15.25 -11.43 -2.62
CA THR A 565 -14.19 -12.27 -3.17
C THR A 565 -14.18 -12.16 -4.69
N HIS A 566 -13.04 -11.75 -5.23
CA HIS A 566 -12.73 -11.81 -6.66
C HIS A 566 -11.70 -12.90 -6.90
N THR A 567 -12.05 -13.89 -7.72
CA THR A 567 -11.14 -14.96 -8.13
C THR A 567 -10.76 -14.72 -9.60
N PRO A 568 -9.48 -14.76 -10.00
CA PRO A 568 -9.09 -14.59 -11.39
C PRO A 568 -9.70 -15.63 -12.33
N GLU A 569 -10.06 -15.25 -13.55
CA GLU A 569 -10.72 -16.12 -14.53
C GLU A 569 -9.92 -17.40 -14.84
N THR A 570 -8.59 -17.31 -14.85
CA THR A 570 -7.67 -18.45 -15.06
C THR A 570 -7.79 -19.54 -13.99
N VAL A 571 -8.27 -19.18 -12.79
CA VAL A 571 -8.54 -20.11 -11.68
C VAL A 571 -10.01 -20.56 -11.69
N GLN A 572 -10.93 -19.72 -12.17
CA GLN A 572 -12.36 -20.05 -12.29
C GLN A 572 -12.63 -21.16 -13.32
N GLN A 573 -11.83 -21.27 -14.39
CA GLN A 573 -11.96 -22.33 -15.40
C GLN A 573 -11.69 -23.76 -14.88
N LYS A 574 -11.12 -23.91 -13.66
CA LYS A 574 -10.97 -25.21 -12.99
C LYS A 574 -12.21 -25.52 -12.12
N SER A 575 -13.27 -26.00 -12.79
CA SER A 575 -14.35 -26.87 -12.26
C SER A 575 -15.02 -26.56 -10.90
N LYS A 576 -15.00 -25.33 -10.39
CA LYS A 576 -15.79 -25.02 -9.18
C LYS A 576 -17.26 -24.85 -9.54
N ALA A 577 -18.09 -25.76 -9.04
CA ALA A 577 -19.55 -25.70 -9.16
C ALA A 577 -20.17 -24.44 -8.51
N TRP A 578 -19.44 -23.76 -7.61
CA TRP A 578 -19.87 -22.54 -6.93
C TRP A 578 -18.69 -21.59 -6.71
N VAL A 579 -18.76 -20.39 -7.30
CA VAL A 579 -17.80 -19.29 -7.06
C VAL A 579 -18.55 -18.18 -6.33
N ARG A 580 -18.33 -18.08 -5.02
CA ARG A 580 -18.93 -17.03 -4.19
C ARG A 580 -18.26 -15.67 -4.49
N VAL A 581 -19.07 -14.65 -4.74
CA VAL A 581 -18.61 -13.28 -5.02
C VAL A 581 -18.89 -12.37 -3.83
N PHE A 582 -20.09 -12.46 -3.26
CA PHE A 582 -20.50 -11.70 -2.07
C PHE A 582 -21.07 -12.62 -1.00
N GLN A 583 -20.80 -12.25 0.25
CA GLN A 583 -21.42 -12.82 1.43
C GLN A 583 -21.83 -11.72 2.39
N TYR A 584 -23.09 -11.75 2.82
CA TYR A 584 -23.61 -10.94 3.90
C TYR A 584 -23.71 -11.85 5.13
N ILE A 585 -23.11 -11.44 6.24
CA ILE A 585 -23.09 -12.23 7.47
C ILE A 585 -23.68 -11.38 8.59
N ASN A 586 -24.80 -11.87 9.12
CA ASN A 586 -25.50 -11.32 10.27
C ASN A 586 -25.72 -9.80 10.19
N LEU A 587 -26.13 -9.31 9.02
CA LEU A 587 -26.51 -7.91 8.88
C LEU A 587 -27.79 -7.63 9.68
N SER A 588 -27.82 -6.47 10.32
CA SER A 588 -28.97 -5.96 11.07
C SER A 588 -28.97 -4.44 11.04
N GLY A 589 -30.15 -3.83 11.13
CA GLY A 589 -30.30 -2.39 11.11
C GLY A 589 -31.76 -1.97 11.30
N ASP A 590 -31.95 -0.70 11.58
CA ASP A 590 -33.24 -0.06 11.81
C ASP A 590 -33.61 0.79 10.60
N PHE A 591 -34.89 0.90 10.27
CA PHE A 591 -35.41 1.79 9.23
C PHE A 591 -36.82 2.25 9.64
N ALA A 592 -37.14 3.54 9.50
CA ALA A 592 -38.38 4.10 10.03
C ALA A 592 -38.66 3.66 11.49
N ASN A 593 -39.78 2.98 11.75
CA ASN A 593 -40.17 2.39 13.04
C ASN A 593 -39.88 0.87 13.12
N SER A 594 -39.24 0.33 12.10
CA SER A 594 -39.01 -1.10 11.88
C SER A 594 -37.53 -1.46 11.92
N LYS A 595 -37.24 -2.76 11.90
CA LYS A 595 -35.86 -3.25 11.85
C LYS A 595 -35.75 -4.59 11.14
N PHE A 596 -34.56 -4.90 10.66
CA PHE A 596 -34.19 -6.23 10.18
C PHE A 596 -33.04 -6.80 10.98
N SER A 597 -33.02 -8.12 11.08
CA SER A 597 -32.04 -8.87 11.87
C SER A 597 -31.70 -10.20 11.20
N ASN A 598 -30.54 -10.75 11.52
CA ASN A 598 -30.07 -12.03 10.98
C ASN A 598 -30.06 -12.08 9.45
N PHE A 599 -29.82 -10.94 8.78
CA PHE A 599 -29.71 -10.90 7.33
C PHE A 599 -28.40 -11.58 6.91
N ASN A 600 -28.54 -12.77 6.37
CA ASN A 600 -27.47 -13.57 5.83
C ASN A 600 -27.74 -13.80 4.36
N GLY A 601 -26.73 -13.66 3.51
CA GLY A 601 -26.90 -13.84 2.09
C GLY A 601 -25.63 -14.23 1.39
N GLU A 602 -25.78 -14.91 0.25
CA GLU A 602 -24.70 -15.28 -0.64
C GLU A 602 -25.10 -14.96 -2.07
N LEU A 603 -24.19 -14.34 -2.81
CA LEU A 603 -24.28 -14.17 -4.26
C LEU A 603 -23.01 -14.75 -4.89
N GLY A 604 -23.18 -15.57 -5.91
CA GLY A 604 -22.09 -16.23 -6.60
C GLY A 604 -22.52 -16.82 -7.93
N LEU A 605 -21.56 -17.37 -8.67
CA LEU A 605 -21.79 -18.04 -9.94
C LEU A 605 -21.88 -19.55 -9.72
N LYS A 606 -23.00 -20.16 -10.11
CA LYS A 606 -23.20 -21.61 -10.15
C LYS A 606 -23.24 -22.04 -11.61
N ASN A 607 -22.28 -22.84 -12.07
CA ASN A 607 -22.16 -23.29 -13.46
C ASN A 607 -22.24 -22.13 -14.48
N GLY A 608 -21.62 -20.98 -14.17
CA GLY A 608 -21.61 -19.79 -15.03
C GLY A 608 -22.81 -18.83 -14.86
N GLY A 609 -23.91 -19.24 -14.22
CA GLY A 609 -25.07 -18.36 -13.97
C GLY A 609 -25.11 -17.82 -12.53
N PRO A 610 -25.61 -16.58 -12.29
CA PRO A 610 -25.70 -16.05 -10.93
C PRO A 610 -26.79 -16.76 -10.12
N LEU A 611 -26.50 -16.98 -8.84
CA LEU A 611 -27.46 -17.49 -7.86
C LEU A 611 -27.34 -16.61 -6.62
N LYS A 612 -28.47 -16.15 -6.09
CA LYS A 612 -28.55 -15.40 -4.85
C LYS A 612 -29.36 -16.20 -3.85
N LYS A 613 -28.88 -16.27 -2.61
CA LYS A 613 -29.57 -16.86 -1.46
C LYS A 613 -29.62 -15.81 -0.36
N VAL A 614 -30.78 -15.60 0.25
CA VAL A 614 -30.94 -14.67 1.37
C VAL A 614 -31.84 -15.29 2.43
N THR A 615 -31.51 -15.05 3.69
CA THR A 615 -32.37 -15.32 4.84
C THR A 615 -32.33 -14.10 5.74
N THR A 616 -33.48 -13.59 6.18
CA THR A 616 -33.56 -12.43 7.06
C THR A 616 -34.82 -12.49 7.90
N ARG A 617 -34.81 -11.79 9.04
CA ARG A 617 -35.98 -11.58 9.89
C ARG A 617 -36.30 -10.10 9.98
N TYR A 618 -37.45 -9.71 9.47
CA TYR A 618 -37.98 -8.37 9.62
C TYR A 618 -38.88 -8.28 10.87
N HIS A 619 -38.77 -7.17 11.57
CA HIS A 619 -39.67 -6.75 12.65
C HIS A 619 -40.31 -5.45 12.18
N LEU A 620 -41.50 -5.57 11.61
CA LEU A 620 -42.19 -4.49 10.93
C LEU A 620 -43.25 -3.89 11.85
N ASP A 621 -43.24 -2.57 11.96
CA ASP A 621 -44.39 -1.83 12.43
C ASP A 621 -45.43 -1.71 11.32
N SER A 622 -46.71 -1.69 11.70
CA SER A 622 -47.82 -1.47 10.77
C SER A 622 -47.64 -0.25 9.86
N SER A 623 -47.03 0.84 10.35
CA SER A 623 -46.81 2.06 9.57
C SER A 623 -45.83 1.88 8.41
N ASP A 624 -44.99 0.84 8.47
CA ASP A 624 -43.86 0.65 7.57
C ASP A 624 -44.04 -0.56 6.63
N LEU A 625 -45.21 -1.22 6.69
CA LEU A 625 -45.49 -2.42 5.92
C LEU A 625 -45.47 -2.17 4.41
N ASN A 626 -45.87 -0.97 3.97
CA ASN A 626 -45.83 -0.55 2.58
C ASN A 626 -44.42 -0.68 1.97
N TRP A 627 -43.36 -0.33 2.73
CA TRP A 627 -41.97 -0.36 2.24
C TRP A 627 -41.43 -1.75 1.91
N ILE A 628 -42.03 -2.81 2.43
CA ILE A 628 -41.56 -4.20 2.24
C ILE A 628 -42.45 -4.97 1.26
N ILE A 629 -43.69 -4.51 1.07
CA ILE A 629 -44.72 -5.24 0.33
C ILE A 629 -44.73 -4.89 -1.18
N GLU A 630 -44.22 -3.72 -1.58
CA GLU A 630 -44.45 -3.13 -2.92
C GLU A 630 -43.64 -3.72 -4.12
N ASP A 631 -42.76 -4.70 -3.95
CA ASP A 631 -41.73 -4.98 -4.98
C ASP A 631 -42.02 -6.13 -5.99
N ASP A 632 -43.28 -6.55 -6.21
CA ASP A 632 -43.62 -7.47 -7.31
C ASP A 632 -44.81 -6.95 -8.14
N ALA A 633 -44.54 -5.96 -8.98
CA ALA A 633 -45.47 -5.24 -9.88
C ALA A 633 -46.20 -6.09 -10.94
N LYS A 634 -46.27 -7.42 -10.79
CA LYS A 634 -46.94 -8.35 -11.73
C LYS A 634 -48.01 -9.24 -11.11
N ASN A 635 -48.26 -9.14 -9.79
CA ASN A 635 -49.18 -10.06 -9.11
C ASN A 635 -50.54 -9.42 -8.80
N SER A 636 -51.60 -10.21 -8.95
CA SER A 636 -52.98 -9.95 -8.49
C SER A 636 -53.12 -9.61 -6.99
N LEU A 637 -52.02 -9.68 -6.24
CA LEU A 637 -51.90 -9.25 -4.85
C LEU A 637 -52.00 -7.73 -4.68
N LEU A 638 -51.50 -6.95 -5.66
CA LEU A 638 -51.59 -5.48 -5.62
C LEU A 638 -53.05 -5.01 -5.61
N ALA A 639 -53.91 -5.63 -6.42
CA ALA A 639 -55.35 -5.32 -6.42
C ALA A 639 -56.05 -5.68 -5.10
N PHE A 640 -55.53 -6.65 -4.33
CA PHE A 640 -56.07 -6.97 -3.00
C PHE A 640 -55.57 -5.98 -1.94
N GLN A 641 -54.32 -5.52 -2.06
CA GLN A 641 -53.67 -4.58 -1.15
C GLN A 641 -54.12 -3.13 -1.38
N GLU A 642 -54.43 -2.75 -2.61
CA GLU A 642 -54.91 -1.42 -2.97
C GLU A 642 -56.19 -1.08 -2.19
N GLY A 643 -56.08 -0.13 -1.27
CA GLY A 643 -57.20 0.29 -0.42
C GLY A 643 -57.22 -0.33 0.97
N ILE A 644 -56.22 -1.14 1.36
CA ILE A 644 -56.00 -1.57 2.75
C ILE A 644 -55.11 -0.54 3.47
N ASP A 645 -55.65 0.03 4.55
CA ASP A 645 -54.88 0.83 5.50
C ASP A 645 -54.52 0.00 6.73
N PHE A 646 -53.22 -0.13 6.99
CA PHE A 646 -52.72 -0.69 8.24
C PHE A 646 -52.72 0.41 9.31
N THR A 647 -53.40 0.16 10.42
CA THR A 647 -53.69 1.20 11.44
C THR A 647 -52.87 1.02 12.72
N SER A 648 -52.57 -0.21 13.11
CA SER A 648 -51.74 -0.52 14.28
C SER A 648 -51.18 -1.94 14.22
N GLY A 649 -50.24 -2.23 15.12
CA GLY A 649 -49.72 -3.57 15.37
C GLY A 649 -48.37 -3.83 14.72
N LYS A 650 -47.89 -5.08 14.86
CA LYS A 650 -46.57 -5.50 14.40
C LYS A 650 -46.61 -6.79 13.63
N VAL A 651 -45.67 -6.93 12.70
CA VAL A 651 -45.52 -8.12 11.87
C VAL A 651 -44.09 -8.61 11.92
N LEU A 652 -43.89 -9.88 12.29
CA LEU A 652 -42.59 -10.53 12.20
C LEU A 652 -42.55 -11.36 10.92
N VAL A 653 -41.57 -11.12 10.06
CA VAL A 653 -41.42 -11.83 8.78
C VAL A 653 -40.08 -12.55 8.74
N ASP A 654 -40.12 -13.88 8.85
CA ASP A 654 -38.99 -14.75 8.52
C ASP A 654 -38.99 -14.98 7.00
N TYR A 655 -38.13 -14.26 6.30
CA TYR A 655 -38.04 -14.27 4.84
C TYR A 655 -36.85 -15.10 4.35
N ARG A 656 -37.08 -15.96 3.37
CA ARG A 656 -36.03 -16.71 2.68
C ARG A 656 -36.22 -16.65 1.17
N PHE A 657 -35.11 -16.46 0.49
CA PHE A 657 -35.05 -16.30 -0.96
C PHE A 657 -33.92 -17.15 -1.55
N LYS A 658 -34.21 -17.79 -2.69
CA LYS A 658 -33.20 -18.45 -3.53
C LYS A 658 -33.60 -18.36 -4.99
N GLY A 659 -32.74 -17.79 -5.83
CA GLY A 659 -33.03 -17.68 -7.27
C GLY A 659 -31.88 -17.06 -8.05
N ASN A 660 -32.01 -17.09 -9.38
CA ASN A 660 -31.13 -16.31 -10.24
C ASN A 660 -31.69 -14.87 -10.35
N PRO A 661 -30.94 -13.83 -9.92
CA PRO A 661 -31.42 -12.44 -9.98
C PRO A 661 -31.66 -11.93 -11.41
N GLU A 662 -31.01 -12.51 -12.42
CA GLU A 662 -31.23 -12.16 -13.84
C GLU A 662 -32.44 -12.88 -14.45
N LYS A 663 -32.99 -13.88 -13.75
CA LYS A 663 -34.12 -14.70 -14.19
C LYS A 663 -35.20 -14.77 -13.10
N PRO A 664 -35.98 -13.69 -12.92
CA PRO A 664 -36.98 -13.59 -11.86
C PRO A 664 -37.96 -14.76 -11.79
N GLU A 665 -38.27 -15.37 -12.93
CA GLU A 665 -39.13 -16.56 -13.05
C GLU A 665 -38.58 -17.81 -12.33
N THR A 666 -37.28 -17.85 -12.04
CA THR A 666 -36.63 -18.95 -11.31
C THR A 666 -36.57 -18.72 -9.81
N GLN A 667 -37.12 -17.61 -9.33
CA GLN A 667 -37.06 -17.22 -7.93
C GLN A 667 -38.00 -18.06 -7.07
N LYS A 668 -37.44 -18.52 -5.95
CA LYS A 668 -38.15 -19.28 -4.94
C LYS A 668 -38.17 -18.45 -3.67
N LYS A 669 -39.37 -18.07 -3.23
CA LYS A 669 -39.62 -17.28 -2.02
C LYS A 669 -40.40 -18.16 -1.03
N TRP A 670 -40.00 -18.16 0.24
CA TRP A 670 -40.75 -18.84 1.29
C TRP A 670 -40.52 -18.15 2.62
N GLY A 671 -41.48 -18.26 3.53
CA GLY A 671 -41.40 -17.54 4.78
C GLY A 671 -42.49 -17.87 5.78
N LYS A 672 -42.34 -17.25 6.96
CA LYS A 672 -43.34 -17.25 8.02
C LYS A 672 -43.59 -15.82 8.46
N ILE A 673 -44.85 -15.46 8.54
CA ILE A 673 -45.35 -14.17 8.98
C ILE A 673 -46.10 -14.42 10.28
N GLU A 674 -45.74 -13.73 11.35
CA GLU A 674 -46.45 -13.75 12.62
C GLU A 674 -47.09 -12.37 12.83
N LEU A 675 -48.42 -12.37 12.97
CA LEU A 675 -49.22 -11.18 13.23
C LEU A 675 -49.28 -10.96 14.74
N LYS A 676 -49.01 -9.74 15.19
CA LYS A 676 -49.09 -9.33 16.59
C LYS A 676 -49.93 -8.09 16.71
N ASP A 677 -51.18 -8.28 17.13
CA ASP A 677 -52.14 -7.20 17.32
C ASP A 677 -52.32 -6.31 16.08
N LEU A 678 -52.27 -6.92 14.89
CA LEU A 678 -52.34 -6.20 13.62
C LEU A 678 -53.77 -5.71 13.36
N SER A 679 -53.93 -4.43 13.07
CA SER A 679 -55.22 -3.84 12.71
C SER A 679 -55.16 -3.26 11.31
N LEU A 680 -56.15 -3.58 10.48
CA LEU A 680 -56.25 -3.14 9.10
C LEU A 680 -57.70 -2.82 8.73
N LYS A 681 -57.89 -1.86 7.82
CA LYS A 681 -59.21 -1.44 7.34
C LYS A 681 -59.17 -1.24 5.84
N TYR A 682 -60.20 -1.70 5.14
CA TYR A 682 -60.39 -1.30 3.75
C TYR A 682 -61.04 0.09 3.70
N ARG A 683 -60.51 1.02 2.89
CA ARG A 683 -60.96 2.43 2.85
C ARG A 683 -62.45 2.58 2.61
N ASP A 684 -62.97 1.90 1.57
CA ASP A 684 -64.33 2.12 1.06
C ASP A 684 -65.24 0.89 1.17
N ARG A 685 -64.83 -0.17 1.87
CA ARG A 685 -65.61 -1.42 2.01
C ARG A 685 -65.28 -2.17 3.29
N LEU A 686 -66.23 -2.96 3.79
CA LEU A 686 -66.07 -3.84 4.97
C LEU A 686 -65.75 -3.08 6.28
N GLN A 687 -65.97 -3.72 7.42
CA GLN A 687 -65.49 -3.21 8.70
C GLN A 687 -63.99 -3.46 8.89
N ALA A 688 -63.38 -2.68 9.79
CA ALA A 688 -61.99 -2.85 10.17
C ALA A 688 -61.79 -4.23 10.81
N MET A 689 -60.68 -4.88 10.49
CA MET A 689 -60.19 -6.05 11.22
C MET A 689 -59.17 -5.59 12.25
N THR A 690 -59.43 -5.82 13.53
CA THR A 690 -58.57 -5.31 14.62
C THR A 690 -58.03 -6.44 15.47
N GLY A 691 -56.86 -6.21 16.07
CA GLY A 691 -56.21 -7.14 16.99
C GLY A 691 -55.91 -8.51 16.38
N LEU A 692 -55.53 -8.57 15.11
CA LEU A 692 -55.23 -9.81 14.41
C LEU A 692 -53.94 -10.43 14.96
N ASN A 693 -54.06 -11.66 15.44
CA ASN A 693 -52.98 -12.48 15.96
C ASN A 693 -53.02 -13.85 15.28
N GLY A 694 -51.86 -14.38 14.89
CA GLY A 694 -51.78 -15.69 14.24
C GLY A 694 -50.56 -15.82 13.34
N LYS A 695 -50.46 -16.93 12.60
CA LYS A 695 -49.31 -17.22 11.75
C LYS A 695 -49.73 -17.50 10.32
N ILE A 696 -48.99 -16.95 9.37
CA ILE A 696 -49.14 -17.23 7.95
C ILE A 696 -47.81 -17.80 7.46
N SER A 697 -47.82 -19.02 6.92
CA SER A 697 -46.63 -19.60 6.29
C SER A 697 -46.84 -19.77 4.81
N TYR A 698 -45.83 -19.49 4.01
CA TYR A 698 -45.91 -19.62 2.55
C TYR A 698 -44.65 -20.22 1.96
N ASP A 699 -44.81 -20.94 0.86
CA ASP A 699 -43.75 -21.44 -0.02
C ASP A 699 -44.11 -21.20 -1.50
N GLU A 700 -43.36 -21.79 -2.41
CA GLU A 700 -43.56 -21.64 -3.86
C GLU A 700 -44.95 -22.06 -4.37
N LYS A 701 -45.67 -22.91 -3.61
CA LYS A 701 -46.92 -23.53 -4.06
C LYS A 701 -48.06 -23.34 -3.07
N LYS A 702 -47.77 -23.02 -1.81
CA LYS A 702 -48.77 -23.09 -0.74
C LYS A 702 -48.71 -21.87 0.16
N ILE A 703 -49.89 -21.42 0.59
CA ILE A 703 -50.07 -20.54 1.75
C ILE A 703 -50.87 -21.29 2.79
N ARG A 704 -50.53 -21.14 4.06
CA ARG A 704 -51.28 -21.67 5.20
C ARG A 704 -51.52 -20.57 6.21
N LEU A 705 -52.76 -20.42 6.64
CA LEU A 705 -53.22 -19.53 7.68
C LEU A 705 -53.50 -20.37 8.92
N GLU A 706 -52.76 -20.13 10.01
CA GLU A 706 -52.84 -20.88 11.25
C GLU A 706 -53.37 -19.97 12.36
N ASN A 707 -54.61 -20.25 12.78
CA ASN A 707 -55.25 -19.64 13.94
C ASN A 707 -55.23 -18.10 13.90
N ILE A 708 -55.73 -17.51 12.80
CA ILE A 708 -55.85 -16.05 12.69
C ILE A 708 -57.06 -15.62 13.53
N LEU A 709 -56.80 -15.04 14.69
CA LEU A 709 -57.78 -14.58 15.66
C LEU A 709 -57.79 -13.05 15.70
N GLY A 710 -58.95 -12.44 15.90
CA GLY A 710 -59.08 -11.00 16.13
C GLY A 710 -60.53 -10.58 16.14
N PHE A 711 -60.81 -9.38 15.63
CA PHE A 711 -62.16 -8.84 15.53
C PHE A 711 -62.44 -8.31 14.13
N TYR A 712 -63.67 -8.47 13.65
CA TYR A 712 -64.22 -7.79 12.49
C TYR A 712 -65.29 -6.81 12.99
N GLY A 713 -65.01 -5.51 12.90
CA GLY A 713 -65.72 -4.51 13.70
C GLY A 713 -65.52 -4.80 15.20
N ASN A 714 -66.62 -4.98 15.93
CA ASN A 714 -66.61 -5.38 17.35
C ASN A 714 -66.82 -6.89 17.56
N SER A 715 -66.95 -7.68 16.48
CA SER A 715 -67.29 -9.09 16.54
C SER A 715 -66.06 -9.98 16.43
N SER A 716 -65.90 -10.96 17.32
CA SER A 716 -64.76 -11.88 17.27
C SER A 716 -64.70 -12.66 15.95
N LEU A 717 -63.49 -12.84 15.44
CA LEU A 717 -63.15 -13.49 14.19
C LEU A 717 -62.14 -14.61 14.44
N HIS A 718 -62.40 -15.79 13.88
CA HIS A 718 -61.41 -16.86 13.74
C HIS A 718 -61.37 -17.33 12.28
N LEU A 719 -60.18 -17.27 11.68
CA LEU A 719 -59.91 -17.68 10.31
C LEU A 719 -58.72 -18.65 10.28
N GLU A 720 -58.91 -19.77 9.60
CA GLU A 720 -57.86 -20.75 9.33
C GLU A 720 -58.02 -21.33 7.92
N GLY A 721 -56.94 -21.84 7.34
CA GLY A 721 -57.04 -22.49 6.04
C GLY A 721 -55.73 -22.58 5.28
N LYS A 722 -55.85 -22.92 4.00
CA LYS A 722 -54.74 -23.05 3.07
C LYS A 722 -55.13 -22.65 1.66
N ILE A 723 -54.14 -22.23 0.89
CA ILE A 723 -54.22 -21.97 -0.53
C ILE A 723 -53.16 -22.83 -1.20
N ASP A 724 -53.57 -23.80 -2.02
CA ASP A 724 -52.69 -24.71 -2.77
C ASP A 724 -52.59 -24.24 -4.24
N GLY A 725 -51.41 -24.38 -4.85
CA GLY A 725 -51.17 -23.86 -6.21
C GLY A 725 -50.99 -22.33 -6.28
N TRP A 726 -50.53 -21.71 -5.18
CA TRP A 726 -50.16 -20.30 -5.14
C TRP A 726 -49.20 -19.93 -6.29
N GLY A 727 -49.49 -18.82 -6.99
CA GLY A 727 -48.74 -18.37 -8.17
C GLY A 727 -49.23 -18.93 -9.52
N LYS A 728 -50.20 -19.84 -9.53
CA LYS A 728 -50.96 -20.19 -10.74
C LYS A 728 -52.10 -19.20 -10.95
N SER A 729 -52.61 -19.10 -12.20
CA SER A 729 -53.76 -18.24 -12.53
C SER A 729 -55.02 -18.58 -11.72
N ILE A 730 -55.19 -19.85 -11.34
CA ILE A 730 -56.38 -20.35 -10.63
C ILE A 730 -55.92 -21.21 -9.42
N PRO A 731 -55.76 -20.63 -8.23
CA PRO A 731 -55.37 -21.38 -7.03
C PRO A 731 -56.54 -22.12 -6.38
N GLU A 732 -56.26 -23.22 -5.71
CA GLU A 732 -57.24 -23.93 -4.86
C GLU A 732 -57.24 -23.34 -3.44
N ILE A 733 -58.40 -22.98 -2.95
CA ILE A 733 -58.64 -22.32 -1.68
C ILE A 733 -59.42 -23.27 -0.78
N SER A 734 -58.95 -23.43 0.46
CA SER A 734 -59.66 -24.13 1.54
C SER A 734 -59.62 -23.24 2.78
N LEU A 735 -60.73 -22.57 3.08
CA LEU A 735 -60.84 -21.60 4.16
C LEU A 735 -61.98 -21.97 5.11
N ARG A 736 -61.74 -21.75 6.39
CA ARG A 736 -62.73 -21.88 7.46
C ARG A 736 -62.81 -20.57 8.23
N LEU A 737 -63.99 -19.96 8.17
CA LEU A 737 -64.34 -18.75 8.88
C LEU A 737 -65.31 -19.10 10.01
N ASN A 738 -65.04 -18.58 11.21
CA ASN A 738 -65.92 -18.70 12.36
C ASN A 738 -66.08 -17.34 13.04
N LEU A 739 -67.33 -16.91 13.17
CA LEU A 739 -67.78 -15.68 13.79
C LEU A 739 -68.76 -16.06 14.92
N PRO A 740 -68.29 -16.24 16.17
CA PRO A 740 -69.10 -16.80 17.25
C PRO A 740 -70.25 -15.88 17.70
N ALA A 741 -70.15 -14.57 17.46
CA ALA A 741 -71.15 -13.59 17.88
C ALA A 741 -71.08 -12.32 17.02
N ILE A 742 -71.48 -12.40 15.74
CA ILE A 742 -71.52 -11.25 14.84
C ILE A 742 -72.73 -10.34 15.10
N LEU A 743 -72.50 -9.03 15.15
CA LEU A 743 -73.52 -8.01 15.34
C LEU A 743 -73.94 -7.35 14.01
N LYS A 744 -75.17 -6.84 13.94
CA LYS A 744 -75.65 -6.09 12.76
C LYS A 744 -74.74 -4.91 12.40
N ALA A 745 -74.29 -4.16 13.40
CA ALA A 745 -73.41 -3.01 13.20
C ALA A 745 -72.13 -3.40 12.45
N ASP A 746 -71.65 -4.63 12.64
CA ASP A 746 -70.41 -5.12 12.05
C ASP A 746 -70.60 -5.65 10.62
N LEU A 747 -71.84 -5.86 10.15
CA LEU A 747 -72.14 -6.21 8.75
C LEU A 747 -72.30 -4.98 7.84
N LYS A 748 -72.11 -3.77 8.38
CA LYS A 748 -72.18 -2.53 7.61
C LYS A 748 -71.12 -2.54 6.51
N GLY A 749 -71.55 -2.42 5.26
CA GLY A 749 -70.69 -2.47 4.08
C GLY A 749 -70.57 -3.86 3.43
N VAL A 750 -71.31 -4.87 3.92
CA VAL A 750 -71.49 -6.15 3.22
C VAL A 750 -72.78 -6.09 2.39
N PRO A 751 -72.71 -6.03 1.04
CA PRO A 751 -73.87 -5.68 0.21
C PRO A 751 -75.09 -6.60 0.36
N ILE A 752 -74.89 -7.91 0.59
CA ILE A 752 -76.00 -8.87 0.73
C ILE A 752 -76.76 -8.72 2.06
N PHE A 753 -76.20 -8.01 3.04
CA PHE A 753 -76.80 -7.82 4.37
C PHE A 753 -77.17 -6.35 4.65
N SER A 754 -77.02 -5.43 3.68
CA SER A 754 -77.28 -4.00 3.89
C SER A 754 -78.72 -3.72 4.33
N ASP A 755 -79.67 -4.47 3.77
CA ASP A 755 -81.11 -4.24 3.95
C ASP A 755 -81.72 -5.17 5.01
N PHE A 756 -80.92 -6.10 5.56
CA PHE A 756 -81.39 -7.07 6.56
C PHE A 756 -81.36 -6.47 7.96
N ASN A 757 -82.54 -6.23 8.54
CA ASN A 757 -82.66 -5.67 9.87
C ASN A 757 -82.79 -6.76 10.94
N PHE A 758 -81.76 -6.91 11.78
CA PHE A 758 -81.75 -7.82 12.92
C PHE A 758 -81.13 -7.23 14.18
N SER A 759 -81.48 -7.78 15.34
CA SER A 759 -80.95 -7.50 16.67
C SER A 759 -80.35 -8.76 17.29
N GLY A 760 -79.44 -8.59 18.26
CA GLY A 760 -78.76 -9.70 18.92
C GLY A 760 -77.62 -10.33 18.10
N PRO A 761 -76.78 -11.17 18.72
CA PRO A 761 -75.60 -11.76 18.07
C PRO A 761 -75.94 -13.04 17.30
N ALA A 762 -75.40 -13.14 16.09
CA ALA A 762 -75.47 -14.34 15.26
C ALA A 762 -74.18 -15.16 15.38
N GLN A 763 -74.26 -16.47 15.47
CA GLN A 763 -73.09 -17.34 15.32
C GLN A 763 -73.04 -17.85 13.88
N ILE A 764 -71.99 -17.52 13.14
CA ILE A 764 -71.81 -17.91 11.73
C ILE A 764 -70.52 -18.73 11.60
N SER A 765 -70.61 -19.86 10.92
CA SER A 765 -69.45 -20.62 10.46
C SER A 765 -69.58 -20.90 8.97
N MET A 766 -68.47 -20.79 8.25
CA MET A 766 -68.42 -20.99 6.80
C MET A 766 -67.15 -21.73 6.41
N ASN A 767 -67.30 -22.80 5.65
CA ASN A 767 -66.22 -23.50 4.99
C ASN A 767 -66.31 -23.24 3.48
N ILE A 768 -65.20 -22.86 2.86
CA ILE A 768 -65.09 -22.60 1.42
C ILE A 768 -63.99 -23.51 0.87
N ASN A 769 -64.29 -24.27 -0.19
CA ASN A 769 -63.36 -25.18 -0.85
C ASN A 769 -63.51 -25.13 -2.38
N GLY A 770 -62.45 -24.77 -3.11
CA GLY A 770 -62.42 -24.73 -4.57
C GLY A 770 -61.61 -23.56 -5.10
N THR A 771 -61.88 -23.09 -6.31
CA THR A 771 -61.19 -21.95 -6.93
C THR A 771 -62.00 -20.66 -6.78
N PRO A 772 -61.40 -19.46 -6.93
CA PRO A 772 -62.15 -18.20 -6.89
C PRO A 772 -63.35 -18.14 -7.85
N GLU A 773 -63.23 -18.81 -9.01
CA GLU A 773 -64.26 -18.85 -10.05
C GLU A 773 -65.25 -20.02 -9.83
N ASN A 774 -64.87 -21.06 -9.08
CA ASN A 774 -65.70 -22.23 -8.84
C ASN A 774 -65.40 -22.85 -7.47
N PHE A 775 -66.20 -22.52 -6.46
CA PHE A 775 -66.03 -23.04 -5.10
C PHE A 775 -67.30 -23.63 -4.52
N LYS A 776 -67.10 -24.67 -3.72
CA LYS A 776 -68.12 -25.25 -2.83
C LYS A 776 -68.09 -24.48 -1.52
N PHE A 777 -69.26 -24.20 -0.96
CA PHE A 777 -69.36 -23.64 0.37
C PHE A 777 -70.30 -24.47 1.24
N GLU A 778 -70.00 -24.50 2.54
CA GLU A 778 -70.87 -24.99 3.60
C GLU A 778 -71.00 -23.90 4.65
N GLN A 779 -72.21 -23.40 4.85
CA GLN A 779 -72.52 -22.35 5.81
C GLN A 779 -73.40 -22.93 6.92
N GLN A 780 -73.13 -22.56 8.16
CA GLN A 780 -74.04 -22.76 9.28
C GLN A 780 -74.19 -21.45 10.04
N ALA A 781 -75.42 -21.04 10.29
CA ALA A 781 -75.77 -19.91 11.11
C ALA A 781 -76.70 -20.34 12.25
N ASN A 782 -76.31 -20.09 13.49
CA ASN A 782 -77.20 -20.17 14.63
C ASN A 782 -77.68 -18.76 14.96
N LEU A 783 -78.95 -18.53 14.67
CA LEU A 783 -79.66 -17.26 14.79
C LEU A 783 -80.63 -17.28 15.97
N THR A 784 -80.48 -18.24 16.90
CA THR A 784 -81.38 -18.39 18.06
C THR A 784 -81.44 -17.09 18.87
N ARG A 785 -80.28 -16.48 19.13
CA ARG A 785 -80.14 -15.21 19.88
C ARG A 785 -80.48 -13.96 19.05
N VAL A 786 -80.87 -14.13 17.78
CA VAL A 786 -81.13 -13.04 16.84
C VAL A 786 -82.62 -12.76 16.72
N GLY A 787 -83.03 -11.50 16.82
CA GLY A 787 -84.38 -11.04 16.45
C GLY A 787 -84.33 -10.42 15.06
N TYR A 788 -85.28 -10.68 14.19
CA TYR A 788 -85.32 -10.03 12.87
C TYR A 788 -86.73 -9.92 12.33
N LYS A 789 -86.92 -8.98 11.41
CA LYS A 789 -88.17 -8.79 10.67
C LYS A 789 -87.87 -8.74 9.18
N ILE A 790 -88.42 -9.69 8.44
CA ILE A 790 -88.52 -9.66 6.99
C ILE A 790 -89.91 -9.07 6.69
N PRO A 791 -90.01 -7.90 6.04
CA PRO A 791 -91.29 -7.29 5.68
C PRO A 791 -92.22 -8.31 5.02
N ASP A 792 -93.47 -8.34 5.46
CA ASP A 792 -94.56 -9.15 4.92
C ASP A 792 -94.35 -10.69 4.90
N LEU A 793 -93.27 -11.20 5.49
CA LEU A 793 -92.92 -12.63 5.46
C LEU A 793 -92.67 -13.26 6.84
N VAL A 794 -91.81 -12.66 7.68
CA VAL A 794 -91.38 -13.26 8.97
C VAL A 794 -91.07 -12.19 10.01
N GLN A 795 -91.57 -12.34 11.23
CA GLN A 795 -91.15 -11.60 12.42
C GLN A 795 -90.69 -12.55 13.54
N LYS A 796 -89.37 -12.66 13.73
CA LYS A 796 -88.77 -13.48 14.78
C LYS A 796 -88.36 -12.64 16.00
N LYS A 797 -88.75 -13.07 17.20
CA LYS A 797 -88.24 -12.54 18.48
C LYS A 797 -86.89 -13.17 18.86
N GLU A 798 -86.08 -12.46 19.64
CA GLU A 798 -84.83 -13.01 20.18
C GLU A 798 -85.07 -14.27 21.03
N ASN A 799 -84.08 -15.17 21.04
CA ASN A 799 -84.04 -16.43 21.81
C ASN A 799 -85.00 -17.54 21.37
N ALA A 800 -85.83 -17.33 20.34
CA ALA A 800 -86.52 -18.43 19.66
C ALA A 800 -85.51 -19.28 18.86
N HIS A 801 -85.59 -20.62 18.97
CA HIS A 801 -84.69 -21.56 18.30
C HIS A 801 -84.66 -21.29 16.80
N ASN A 802 -83.48 -20.97 16.25
CA ASN A 802 -83.32 -20.81 14.81
C ASN A 802 -81.94 -21.18 14.31
N GLN A 803 -81.91 -22.12 13.37
CA GLN A 803 -80.71 -22.61 12.74
C GLN A 803 -80.88 -22.59 11.23
N PHE A 804 -79.83 -22.16 10.53
CA PHE A 804 -79.75 -22.22 9.09
C PHE A 804 -78.48 -22.96 8.68
N LYS A 805 -78.61 -23.90 7.76
CA LYS A 805 -77.49 -24.64 7.17
C LYS A 805 -77.65 -24.65 5.67
N ALA A 806 -76.62 -24.31 4.93
CA ALA A 806 -76.64 -24.32 3.46
C ALA A 806 -75.37 -24.94 2.90
N LYS A 807 -75.53 -25.73 1.84
CA LYS A 807 -74.43 -26.28 1.05
C LYS A 807 -74.67 -26.01 -0.42
N GLY A 808 -73.70 -25.38 -1.06
CA GLY A 808 -73.83 -24.97 -2.45
C GLY A 808 -72.50 -24.83 -3.17
N THR A 809 -72.58 -24.38 -4.41
CA THR A 809 -71.45 -24.09 -5.29
C THR A 809 -71.68 -22.75 -5.98
N LEU A 810 -70.66 -21.91 -6.02
CA LEU A 810 -70.60 -20.79 -6.96
C LEU A 810 -69.91 -21.28 -8.25
N THR A 811 -70.42 -20.90 -9.41
CA THR A 811 -69.91 -21.35 -10.73
C THR A 811 -69.26 -20.20 -11.50
N GLU A 812 -68.44 -20.53 -12.51
CA GLU A 812 -67.59 -19.59 -13.26
C GLU A 812 -68.35 -18.43 -13.92
N LYS A 813 -69.64 -18.59 -14.21
CA LYS A 813 -70.51 -17.54 -14.77
C LYS A 813 -71.16 -16.64 -13.69
N GLY A 814 -70.67 -16.69 -12.46
CA GLY A 814 -71.28 -15.99 -11.33
C GLY A 814 -72.61 -16.59 -10.88
N GLY A 815 -72.86 -17.87 -11.20
CA GLY A 815 -74.11 -18.55 -10.82
C GLY A 815 -74.02 -19.22 -9.45
N LEU A 816 -74.99 -19.00 -8.58
CA LEU A 816 -75.12 -19.62 -7.25
C LEU A 816 -76.04 -20.85 -7.33
N ASN A 817 -75.53 -22.04 -6.98
CA ASN A 817 -76.32 -23.26 -6.88
C ASN A 817 -76.27 -23.82 -5.45
N ILE A 818 -77.32 -23.61 -4.68
CA ILE A 818 -77.55 -24.16 -3.35
C ILE A 818 -78.25 -25.51 -3.50
N LYS A 819 -77.49 -26.60 -3.38
CA LYS A 819 -78.01 -27.97 -3.57
C LYS A 819 -78.97 -28.39 -2.48
N ASN A 820 -78.65 -28.01 -1.24
CA ASN A 820 -79.47 -28.29 -0.08
C ASN A 820 -79.26 -27.18 0.94
N TRP A 821 -80.36 -26.63 1.43
CA TRP A 821 -80.38 -25.81 2.63
C TRP A 821 -81.48 -26.29 3.56
N VAL A 822 -81.26 -26.05 4.85
CA VAL A 822 -82.17 -26.39 5.93
C VAL A 822 -82.30 -25.16 6.81
N TYR A 823 -83.52 -24.75 7.04
CA TYR A 823 -83.89 -23.68 7.95
C TYR A 823 -84.83 -24.26 9.01
N GLU A 824 -84.44 -24.17 10.26
CA GLU A 824 -85.22 -24.63 11.42
C GLU A 824 -85.62 -23.40 12.24
N LEU A 825 -86.92 -23.22 12.49
CA LEU A 825 -87.49 -22.12 13.30
C LEU A 825 -88.51 -22.69 14.27
N SER A 826 -88.26 -22.57 15.57
CA SER A 826 -89.22 -22.98 16.63
C SER A 826 -89.78 -24.40 16.46
N GLY A 827 -88.93 -25.34 16.02
CA GLY A 827 -89.30 -26.75 15.76
C GLY A 827 -89.73 -27.04 14.32
N ASN A 828 -90.13 -26.02 13.54
CA ASN A 828 -90.47 -26.18 12.13
C ASN A 828 -89.23 -26.24 11.26
N LYS A 829 -89.19 -27.22 10.35
CA LYS A 829 -88.06 -27.44 9.44
C LYS A 829 -88.47 -27.26 7.99
N ILE A 830 -87.86 -26.29 7.32
CA ILE A 830 -87.96 -26.09 5.88
C ILE A 830 -86.63 -26.51 5.26
N SER A 831 -86.70 -27.31 4.21
CA SER A 831 -85.54 -27.71 3.42
C SER A 831 -85.75 -27.36 1.96
N GLY A 832 -84.68 -27.13 1.21
CA GLY A 832 -84.84 -26.74 -0.17
C GLY A 832 -83.56 -26.72 -0.97
N SER A 833 -83.71 -26.39 -2.24
CA SER A 833 -82.62 -26.08 -3.16
C SER A 833 -82.90 -24.75 -3.84
N MET A 834 -81.85 -24.06 -4.29
CA MET A 834 -81.98 -22.80 -5.01
C MET A 834 -80.90 -22.71 -6.07
N GLN A 835 -81.26 -22.25 -7.26
CA GLN A 835 -80.34 -21.97 -8.34
C GLN A 835 -80.55 -20.55 -8.85
N ILE A 836 -79.49 -19.76 -8.86
CA ILE A 836 -79.40 -18.45 -9.49
C ILE A 836 -78.33 -18.58 -10.57
N PRO A 837 -78.69 -18.73 -11.86
CA PRO A 837 -77.72 -18.98 -12.92
C PRO A 837 -76.70 -17.85 -13.09
N ASP A 838 -77.08 -16.61 -12.74
CA ASP A 838 -76.30 -15.39 -12.90
C ASP A 838 -76.69 -14.39 -11.78
N LEU A 839 -75.75 -14.09 -10.88
CA LEU A 839 -75.98 -13.19 -9.74
C LEU A 839 -76.18 -11.70 -10.14
N ASP A 840 -75.81 -11.30 -11.35
CA ASP A 840 -76.05 -9.93 -11.84
C ASP A 840 -77.48 -9.76 -12.33
N LYS A 841 -77.99 -10.78 -13.04
CA LYS A 841 -79.39 -10.85 -13.49
C LYS A 841 -80.35 -11.17 -12.37
N ARG A 842 -79.92 -11.97 -11.39
CA ARG A 842 -80.68 -12.37 -10.18
C ARG A 842 -81.97 -13.15 -10.46
N ASP A 843 -82.07 -13.80 -11.62
CA ASP A 843 -83.14 -14.78 -11.88
C ASP A 843 -82.89 -16.02 -11.02
N PHE A 844 -83.94 -16.53 -10.38
CA PHE A 844 -83.84 -17.67 -9.48
C PHE A 844 -84.86 -18.77 -9.80
N THR A 845 -84.46 -20.00 -9.51
CA THR A 845 -85.33 -21.16 -9.34
C THR A 845 -85.15 -21.69 -7.92
N VAL A 846 -86.23 -21.98 -7.22
CA VAL A 846 -86.20 -22.48 -5.85
C VAL A 846 -87.12 -23.69 -5.69
N GLN A 847 -86.73 -24.65 -4.85
CA GLN A 847 -87.60 -25.71 -4.37
C GLN A 847 -87.61 -25.69 -2.86
N LEU A 848 -88.79 -25.73 -2.26
CA LEU A 848 -89.05 -25.64 -0.84
C LEU A 848 -89.90 -26.84 -0.43
N ALA A 849 -89.48 -27.55 0.61
CA ALA A 849 -90.25 -28.65 1.17
C ALA A 849 -90.22 -28.62 2.70
N SER A 850 -91.36 -28.94 3.31
CA SER A 850 -91.48 -29.16 4.75
C SER A 850 -92.41 -30.34 5.03
N LYS A 851 -92.14 -31.04 6.13
CA LYS A 851 -93.00 -32.09 6.68
C LYS A 851 -93.36 -31.68 8.11
N GLU A 852 -94.63 -31.83 8.45
CA GLU A 852 -95.23 -31.50 9.74
C GLU A 852 -94.92 -30.05 10.16
N PHE A 853 -95.00 -29.11 9.21
CA PHE A 853 -94.83 -27.68 9.53
C PHE A 853 -95.98 -27.23 10.43
N THR A 854 -95.74 -27.14 11.73
CA THR A 854 -96.75 -26.76 12.71
C THR A 854 -97.16 -25.30 12.52
N ALA A 855 -98.46 -25.06 12.54
CA ALA A 855 -99.05 -23.74 12.43
C ALA A 855 -99.00 -22.97 13.77
N ASP A 856 -98.92 -23.65 14.91
CA ASP A 856 -98.91 -22.99 16.23
C ASP A 856 -97.70 -22.05 16.48
N PRO A 857 -96.45 -22.38 16.08
CA PRO A 857 -95.33 -21.43 16.11
C PRO A 857 -95.41 -20.29 15.06
N SER A 858 -96.45 -20.25 14.22
CA SER A 858 -96.62 -19.29 13.11
C SER A 858 -97.10 -17.89 13.52
N TYR A 859 -97.34 -17.62 14.81
CA TYR A 859 -97.48 -16.23 15.30
C TYR A 859 -96.23 -15.38 15.02
N GLN A 860 -95.09 -16.02 14.71
CA GLN A 860 -93.87 -15.38 14.21
C GLN A 860 -93.90 -15.10 12.69
N LEU A 861 -94.91 -15.54 11.95
CA LEU A 861 -95.06 -15.35 10.50
C LEU A 861 -96.14 -14.30 10.18
N SER A 862 -97.25 -14.28 10.93
CA SER A 862 -98.34 -13.32 10.74
C SER A 862 -98.93 -12.86 12.07
N LYS A 863 -99.32 -11.58 12.15
CA LYS A 863 -100.08 -11.00 13.27
C LYS A 863 -101.60 -11.01 13.04
N SER A 864 -102.05 -11.37 11.85
CA SER A 864 -103.44 -11.13 11.43
C SER A 864 -104.33 -12.38 11.53
N TRP A 865 -103.77 -13.53 11.87
CA TRP A 865 -104.48 -14.80 12.03
C TRP A 865 -103.64 -15.77 12.87
N ALA A 866 -104.31 -16.58 13.69
CA ALA A 866 -103.71 -17.72 14.37
C ALA A 866 -104.15 -19.00 13.67
N ALA A 867 -103.21 -19.91 13.40
CA ALA A 867 -103.55 -21.22 12.86
C ALA A 867 -102.98 -22.35 13.71
N ASP A 868 -103.75 -23.43 13.81
CA ASP A 868 -103.39 -24.69 14.47
C ASP A 868 -103.42 -25.83 13.44
N GLY A 869 -102.77 -26.95 13.72
CA GLY A 869 -102.53 -28.06 12.78
C GLY A 869 -101.14 -28.02 12.15
N SER A 870 -100.91 -28.85 11.14
CA SER A 870 -99.63 -28.91 10.42
C SER A 870 -99.80 -28.88 8.91
N ILE A 871 -98.78 -28.40 8.21
CA ILE A 871 -98.74 -28.27 6.77
C ILE A 871 -97.58 -29.11 6.23
N ASN A 872 -97.84 -29.98 5.27
CA ASN A 872 -96.80 -30.54 4.42
C ASN A 872 -96.82 -29.75 3.11
N PHE A 873 -95.69 -29.25 2.66
CA PHE A 873 -95.63 -28.59 1.37
C PHE A 873 -94.40 -29.02 0.58
N ASN A 874 -94.55 -29.03 -0.73
CA ASN A 874 -93.47 -29.14 -1.70
C ASN A 874 -93.78 -28.17 -2.85
N ILE A 875 -93.06 -27.06 -2.88
CA ILE A 875 -93.32 -25.90 -3.73
C ILE A 875 -92.05 -25.61 -4.53
N SER A 876 -92.18 -25.49 -5.84
CA SER A 876 -91.17 -24.91 -6.72
C SER A 876 -91.55 -23.49 -7.10
N GLY A 877 -90.56 -22.61 -7.24
CA GLY A 877 -90.78 -21.25 -7.70
C GLY A 877 -89.72 -20.77 -8.67
N THR A 878 -90.09 -19.84 -9.54
CA THR A 878 -89.20 -19.13 -10.46
C THR A 878 -89.50 -17.64 -10.43
N GLY A 879 -88.48 -16.81 -10.53
CA GLY A 879 -88.67 -15.35 -10.47
C GLY A 879 -87.37 -14.57 -10.56
N ASN A 880 -87.44 -13.26 -10.28
CA ASN A 880 -86.27 -12.38 -10.22
C ASN A 880 -86.17 -11.74 -8.82
N LEU A 881 -85.00 -11.77 -8.18
CA LEU A 881 -84.85 -11.22 -6.83
C LEU A 881 -85.04 -9.70 -6.74
N LYS A 882 -85.03 -8.95 -7.85
CA LYS A 882 -85.35 -7.51 -7.88
C LYS A 882 -86.85 -7.22 -8.03
N GLN A 883 -87.62 -8.18 -8.55
CA GLN A 883 -89.06 -8.11 -8.79
C GLN A 883 -89.71 -9.36 -8.19
N PHE A 884 -89.54 -9.54 -6.88
CA PHE A 884 -89.94 -10.79 -6.23
C PHE A 884 -91.45 -11.00 -6.29
N GLU A 885 -92.22 -9.92 -6.29
CA GLU A 885 -93.67 -9.90 -6.47
C GLU A 885 -94.16 -10.57 -7.76
N ASP A 886 -93.34 -10.57 -8.82
CA ASP A 886 -93.67 -11.18 -10.11
C ASP A 886 -93.32 -12.69 -10.17
N SER A 887 -92.81 -13.25 -9.07
CA SER A 887 -92.39 -14.65 -8.99
C SER A 887 -93.58 -15.61 -9.05
N ARG A 888 -93.40 -16.72 -9.77
CA ARG A 888 -94.41 -17.78 -9.90
C ARG A 888 -94.04 -18.95 -9.00
N PHE A 889 -95.00 -19.44 -8.24
CA PHE A 889 -94.85 -20.61 -7.39
C PHE A 889 -95.90 -21.66 -7.75
N GLU A 890 -95.49 -22.92 -7.83
CA GLU A 890 -96.34 -24.07 -8.10
C GLU A 890 -95.96 -25.22 -7.18
N GLY A 891 -96.90 -26.07 -6.77
CA GLY A 891 -96.60 -27.15 -5.85
C GLY A 891 -97.82 -27.83 -5.26
N LYS A 892 -97.57 -28.70 -4.28
CA LYS A 892 -98.61 -29.36 -3.48
C LYS A 892 -98.47 -28.95 -2.02
N MET A 893 -99.60 -28.71 -1.37
CA MET A 893 -99.69 -28.40 0.05
C MET A 893 -100.81 -29.23 0.67
N ASP A 894 -100.46 -30.09 1.62
CA ASP A 894 -101.41 -30.87 2.41
C ASP A 894 -101.62 -30.19 3.76
N LEU A 895 -102.87 -29.81 4.03
CA LEU A 895 -103.29 -29.20 5.29
C LEU A 895 -103.81 -30.29 6.23
N ILE A 896 -103.11 -30.54 7.33
CA ILE A 896 -103.41 -31.62 8.28
C ILE A 896 -103.95 -31.01 9.57
N ASN A 897 -105.22 -31.30 9.90
CA ASN A 897 -105.91 -30.75 11.06
C ASN A 897 -105.87 -29.20 11.15
N PHE A 898 -105.78 -28.53 10.00
CA PHE A 898 -105.56 -27.09 9.93
C PHE A 898 -106.80 -26.31 10.35
N ARG A 899 -106.66 -25.41 11.33
CA ARG A 899 -107.73 -24.55 11.85
C ARG A 899 -107.26 -23.11 11.87
N ILE A 900 -107.95 -22.21 11.18
CA ILE A 900 -107.66 -20.77 11.22
C ILE A 900 -108.64 -20.12 12.20
N LYS A 901 -108.10 -19.33 13.13
CA LYS A 901 -108.87 -18.39 13.96
C LYS A 901 -108.50 -16.96 13.55
N SER A 902 -109.51 -16.18 13.17
CA SER A 902 -109.38 -14.73 13.01
C SER A 902 -109.27 -14.08 14.39
N GLU A 903 -108.25 -13.27 14.64
CA GLU A 903 -108.33 -12.31 15.75
C GLU A 903 -109.35 -11.23 15.32
N ILE A 904 -110.47 -11.15 16.03
CA ILE A 904 -111.34 -9.97 16.01
C ILE A 904 -110.65 -8.96 16.93
N PHE A 905 -110.24 -7.83 16.35
CA PHE A 905 -109.71 -6.57 16.91
C PHE A 905 -109.23 -6.53 18.37
#